data_AF-A0A961URL2-F1
#
_entry.id   AF-A0A961URL2-F1
#
_cell.length_a   1.000
_cell.length_b   1.000
_cell.length_c   1.000
_cell.angle_alpha   90.00
_cell.angle_beta   90.00
_cell.angle_gamma   90.00
#
_symmetry.space_group_name_H-M   'P 1'
#
loop_
_entity.id
_entity.type
_entity.pdbx_description
1 polymer ?
#
loop_
_entity_poly.entity_id
_entity_poly.type
_entity_poly.pdbx_seq_one_letter_code
_entity_poly.pdbx_strand_id
1 'polypeptide(L)'
;MRGTMATINGTSGQDVIVGTAANDEIHGGDGNDRINGGAGDDTIYGDAGNDTLTGDAGNDTLYGGDGNDGFFGGGGNDTIYGGAGDDTMYGDGGNDVFYGGEGNNTYYGGTGDDTFHVTPGTGFNTIVGGSGNDTLVLELSSAQLTPEALADLATLNKWVNDQAAAAGSLANQTSQTTGDVLTLNALQLSINAVESVKLYLDGIATPITDLLNRAPTADANVSLTANEDTAISGNVGATDADGDALTYAVSSGPANGTLTLDSGTGAYVYKSAENFSGNDGFDIMVSDGRGGQIMQHVDVAIAAVADAPTLSVVNVTLSAGLTIEGTAASETLIGSDASDVITGGDGNDVINGAGPTVLRTFALDIASALTDTDGSETLAIQIAGLPADATLSAGVHNVDGSWTLTTADLSGLMMTASAEADFTLDVTAMSTEAQNGQSASVTKALSVTFTDLGNNDILDGGDGNDTITGDTGNDTLIDGAGNDNVQGNVGNDTFIVGSGNDIYDGGDGFDTLDFSGAMSSVRVNLSRHHASSLSTGSDKVYAIEGILGSSWNDKLYGDSGDNFIDGGAGNDTINGGSGNDTLIGGDGNDRIGASTGNDVIYDGAGDDRVNAGSGDDVVFAGSGKDIYYGGKGLDTLDYSFADVGVTIDAGRHTTTGFANDRFSGFEKFVGSAFDDTFLGSSSTDTFIGGSGNDTFRGMGGSDLFSGGAGNDTFEWAVKDVVSGRRYLGYDTISDFTFGSDKLDLSAFSSTHGTNFLHMQDTASGTMVSVEIGSKSYDLVMLQDVHGVTVKSLFDAGSIIL
;
A
#
# COMPACT_ATOMS: atom_id res chain seq x y z
N MET A 1 -61.72 29.55 36.42
CA MET A 1 -61.42 30.88 36.97
C MET A 1 -60.60 30.60 38.22
N ARG A 2 -59.33 31.01 38.26
CA ARG A 2 -58.49 30.85 39.47
C ARG A 2 -59.07 31.78 40.53
N GLY A 3 -59.64 31.22 41.60
CA GLY A 3 -60.03 31.98 42.79
C GLY A 3 -58.76 32.43 43.50
N THR A 4 -58.64 33.73 43.74
CA THR A 4 -57.53 34.38 44.46
C THR A 4 -57.82 34.32 45.97
N MET A 5 -56.79 34.10 46.79
CA MET A 5 -56.89 34.03 48.26
C MET A 5 -57.63 35.23 48.87
N ALA A 6 -58.44 35.03 49.92
CA ALA A 6 -59.07 36.13 50.65
C ALA A 6 -58.40 36.35 52.02
N THR A 7 -58.05 37.60 52.34
CA THR A 7 -57.57 37.99 53.68
C THR A 7 -58.74 38.51 54.52
N ILE A 8 -58.97 37.94 55.71
CA ILE A 8 -60.05 38.26 56.63
C ILE A 8 -59.45 38.65 57.99
N ASN A 9 -59.79 39.83 58.49
CA ASN A 9 -59.33 40.30 59.81
C ASN A 9 -60.51 40.49 60.76
N GLY A 10 -60.41 39.88 61.94
CA GLY A 10 -61.26 40.08 63.09
C GLY A 10 -60.98 41.39 63.80
N THR A 11 -61.57 41.53 64.98
CA THR A 11 -61.50 42.72 65.82
C THR A 11 -60.76 42.40 67.12
N SER A 12 -60.68 43.37 68.03
CA SER A 12 -60.03 43.17 69.32
C SER A 12 -60.99 42.60 70.39
N GLY A 13 -61.95 41.77 69.99
CA GLY A 13 -62.85 41.10 70.93
C GLY A 13 -63.31 39.76 70.37
N GLN A 14 -63.99 38.94 71.18
CA GLN A 14 -64.38 37.59 70.76
C GLN A 14 -65.18 37.60 69.44
N ASP A 15 -64.56 37.01 68.42
CA ASP A 15 -65.06 36.93 67.07
C ASP A 15 -65.34 35.48 66.66
N VAL A 16 -66.30 35.33 65.73
CA VAL A 16 -66.60 34.05 65.08
C VAL A 16 -66.43 34.25 63.59
N ILE A 17 -65.35 33.71 63.06
CA ILE A 17 -64.93 33.93 61.68
C ILE A 17 -65.01 32.62 60.92
N VAL A 18 -65.63 32.65 59.75
CA VAL A 18 -65.72 31.51 58.84
C VAL A 18 -65.21 31.96 57.49
N GLY A 19 -64.16 31.30 57.02
CA GLY A 19 -63.58 31.49 55.70
C GLY A 19 -64.44 30.88 54.61
N THR A 20 -63.81 30.63 53.48
CA THR A 20 -64.45 30.22 52.24
C THR A 20 -64.05 28.79 51.87
N ALA A 21 -64.20 28.45 50.60
CA ALA A 21 -63.75 27.16 50.05
C ALA A 21 -62.50 27.33 49.18
N ALA A 22 -61.80 28.45 49.34
CA ALA A 22 -60.52 28.75 48.72
C ALA A 22 -59.55 29.14 49.82
N ASN A 23 -58.25 29.01 49.55
CA ASN A 23 -57.17 29.37 50.46
C ASN A 23 -57.33 30.79 51.02
N ASP A 24 -57.47 30.92 52.32
CA ASP A 24 -57.75 32.16 53.03
C ASP A 24 -56.63 32.49 54.04
N GLU A 25 -56.46 33.77 54.33
CA GLU A 25 -55.59 34.24 55.42
C GLU A 25 -56.46 34.94 56.46
N ILE A 26 -56.57 34.38 57.67
CA ILE A 26 -57.53 34.82 58.68
C ILE A 26 -56.80 35.21 59.97
N HIS A 27 -57.07 36.42 60.47
CA HIS A 27 -56.54 36.92 61.74
C HIS A 27 -57.68 37.16 62.73
N GLY A 28 -57.63 36.53 63.91
CA GLY A 28 -58.63 36.67 64.99
C GLY A 28 -58.53 38.03 65.69
N GLY A 29 -57.33 38.33 66.18
CA GLY A 29 -57.02 39.54 66.94
C GLY A 29 -56.99 39.28 68.45
N ASP A 30 -57.15 40.32 69.26
CA ASP A 30 -57.24 40.13 70.71
C ASP A 30 -58.62 39.54 71.05
N GLY A 31 -58.72 38.45 71.80
CA GLY A 31 -60.02 37.85 72.07
C GLY A 31 -59.94 36.40 72.47
N ASN A 32 -61.08 35.73 72.57
CA ASN A 32 -61.11 34.27 72.63
C ASN A 32 -61.93 33.85 71.42
N ASP A 33 -61.27 33.68 70.29
CA ASP A 33 -61.91 33.63 68.99
C ASP A 33 -62.22 32.21 68.57
N ARG A 34 -63.23 32.08 67.71
CA ARG A 34 -63.56 30.81 67.08
C ARG A 34 -63.48 30.97 65.57
N ILE A 35 -62.44 30.41 64.99
CA ILE A 35 -62.11 30.60 63.58
C ILE A 35 -62.18 29.27 62.85
N ASN A 36 -62.81 29.27 61.69
CA ASN A 36 -62.89 28.13 60.79
C ASN A 36 -62.45 28.57 59.39
N GLY A 37 -61.39 27.96 58.85
CA GLY A 37 -60.84 28.27 57.52
C GLY A 37 -61.80 27.84 56.41
N GLY A 38 -62.25 26.60 56.46
CA GLY A 38 -63.25 26.05 55.56
C GLY A 38 -62.59 25.02 54.64
N ALA A 39 -62.63 25.22 53.32
CA ALA A 39 -61.89 24.33 52.43
C ALA A 39 -60.82 25.13 51.67
N GLY A 40 -59.73 24.48 51.27
CA GLY A 40 -58.57 25.16 50.71
C GLY A 40 -57.44 25.23 51.74
N ASP A 41 -56.23 25.57 51.30
CA ASP A 41 -55.07 25.64 52.18
C ASP A 41 -55.01 27.03 52.85
N ASP A 42 -55.45 27.10 54.09
CA ASP A 42 -55.70 28.32 54.84
C ASP A 42 -54.55 28.66 55.80
N THR A 43 -54.39 29.94 56.13
CA THR A 43 -53.48 30.40 57.18
C THR A 43 -54.28 31.17 58.23
N ILE A 44 -54.30 30.66 59.46
CA ILE A 44 -55.16 31.15 60.54
C ILE A 44 -54.30 31.59 61.73
N TYR A 45 -54.53 32.81 62.21
CA TYR A 45 -53.92 33.39 63.41
C TYR A 45 -55.01 33.63 64.46
N GLY A 46 -54.88 33.03 65.64
CA GLY A 46 -55.70 33.32 66.83
C GLY A 46 -55.29 34.64 67.47
N ASP A 47 -53.98 34.85 67.59
CA ASP A 47 -53.32 35.98 68.25
C ASP A 47 -53.37 35.89 69.78
N ALA A 48 -54.12 36.74 70.48
CA ALA A 48 -54.01 36.86 71.93
C ALA A 48 -55.30 36.47 72.64
N GLY A 49 -55.24 35.42 73.45
CA GLY A 49 -56.28 34.89 74.31
C GLY A 49 -56.48 33.39 74.05
N ASN A 50 -57.57 32.81 74.53
CA ASN A 50 -57.77 31.36 74.41
C ASN A 50 -58.68 31.05 73.23
N ASP A 51 -58.07 30.66 72.13
CA ASP A 51 -58.72 30.55 70.84
C ASP A 51 -59.07 29.10 70.48
N THR A 52 -60.02 28.96 69.56
CA THR A 52 -60.33 27.67 68.94
C THR A 52 -60.26 27.82 67.43
N LEU A 53 -59.23 27.21 66.85
CA LEU A 53 -58.90 27.32 65.43
C LEU A 53 -59.20 25.99 64.73
N THR A 54 -59.86 26.06 63.58
CA THR A 54 -60.21 24.88 62.77
C THR A 54 -59.84 25.11 61.31
N GLY A 55 -58.99 24.27 60.73
CA GLY A 55 -58.60 24.33 59.32
C GLY A 55 -59.70 23.80 58.39
N ASP A 56 -60.28 22.66 58.77
CA ASP A 56 -61.27 21.86 58.03
C ASP A 56 -60.65 21.05 56.87
N ALA A 57 -60.71 21.45 55.60
CA ALA A 57 -60.23 20.60 54.50
C ALA A 57 -59.23 21.30 53.58
N GLY A 58 -57.96 20.95 53.69
CA GLY A 58 -56.85 21.59 53.00
C GLY A 58 -55.57 21.38 53.80
N ASN A 59 -54.44 21.88 53.30
CA ASN A 59 -53.20 21.87 54.06
C ASN A 59 -53.04 23.20 54.79
N ASP A 60 -53.54 23.27 56.02
CA ASP A 60 -53.74 24.51 56.73
C ASP A 60 -52.55 24.85 57.62
N THR A 61 -52.32 26.14 57.88
CA THR A 61 -51.33 26.62 58.84
C THR A 61 -52.01 27.40 59.95
N LEU A 62 -51.94 26.91 61.19
CA LEU A 62 -52.66 27.46 62.33
C LEU A 62 -51.66 27.98 63.38
N TYR A 63 -51.87 29.21 63.84
CA TYR A 63 -51.08 29.86 64.88
C TYR A 63 -52.01 30.28 66.03
N GLY A 64 -51.83 29.73 67.23
CA GLY A 64 -52.62 30.09 68.42
C GLY A 64 -52.20 31.45 68.94
N GLY A 65 -50.95 31.51 69.45
CA GLY A 65 -50.35 32.73 69.94
C GLY A 65 -50.21 32.70 71.46
N ASP A 66 -50.71 33.73 72.14
CA ASP A 66 -50.64 33.81 73.60
C ASP A 66 -51.94 33.28 74.22
N GLY A 67 -51.91 32.18 74.98
CA GLY A 67 -53.10 31.64 75.61
C GLY A 67 -53.10 30.12 75.63
N ASN A 68 -54.16 29.53 76.17
CA ASN A 68 -54.33 28.07 76.10
C ASN A 68 -55.30 27.75 74.98
N ASP A 69 -54.75 27.30 73.86
CA ASP A 69 -55.45 27.23 72.60
C ASP A 69 -55.86 25.81 72.22
N GLY A 70 -56.93 25.72 71.45
CA GLY A 70 -57.47 24.48 70.91
C GLY A 70 -57.41 24.46 69.38
N PHE A 71 -56.74 23.46 68.81
CA PHE A 71 -56.56 23.34 67.36
C PHE A 71 -57.17 22.06 66.82
N PHE A 72 -57.81 22.19 65.67
CA PHE A 72 -58.30 21.07 64.86
C PHE A 72 -57.84 21.31 63.42
N GLY A 73 -56.81 20.60 62.97
CA GLY A 73 -56.31 20.70 61.59
C GLY A 73 -57.40 20.32 60.60
N GLY A 74 -57.85 19.07 60.70
CA GLY A 74 -58.98 18.56 59.94
C GLY A 74 -58.50 17.54 58.92
N GLY A 75 -58.67 17.81 57.64
CA GLY A 75 -58.32 16.90 56.55
C GLY A 75 -57.33 17.53 55.59
N GLY A 76 -56.12 16.98 55.52
CA GLY A 76 -54.99 17.51 54.77
C GLY A 76 -53.78 17.58 55.69
N ASN A 77 -52.65 18.01 55.15
CA ASN A 77 -51.37 18.02 55.85
C ASN A 77 -51.15 19.39 56.48
N ASP A 78 -51.45 19.49 57.76
CA ASP A 78 -51.55 20.75 58.47
C ASP A 78 -50.25 21.10 59.21
N THR A 79 -50.01 22.38 59.44
CA THR A 79 -48.92 22.87 60.28
C THR A 79 -49.48 23.69 61.43
N ILE A 80 -49.27 23.22 62.66
CA ILE A 80 -49.87 23.80 63.85
C ILE A 80 -48.79 24.36 64.78
N TYR A 81 -48.94 25.63 65.15
CA TYR A 81 -48.10 26.36 66.09
C TYR A 81 -48.94 26.77 67.30
N GLY A 82 -48.68 26.13 68.45
CA GLY A 82 -49.37 26.42 69.72
C GLY A 82 -49.05 27.83 70.21
N GLY A 83 -47.79 28.03 70.62
CA GLY A 83 -47.30 29.33 71.04
C GLY A 83 -46.95 29.30 72.52
N ALA A 84 -47.51 30.24 73.30
CA ALA A 84 -47.28 30.33 74.73
C ALA A 84 -48.53 29.91 75.50
N GLY A 85 -48.48 28.75 76.15
CA GLY A 85 -49.57 28.28 77.01
C GLY A 85 -49.59 26.77 77.12
N ASP A 86 -50.63 26.22 77.76
CA ASP A 86 -50.84 24.77 77.74
C ASP A 86 -51.85 24.45 76.62
N ASP A 87 -51.32 24.10 75.44
CA ASP A 87 -52.11 23.96 74.22
C ASP A 87 -52.51 22.51 73.94
N THR A 88 -53.65 22.36 73.28
CA THR A 88 -54.14 21.05 72.82
C THR A 88 -54.34 21.06 71.31
N MET A 89 -53.58 20.22 70.62
CA MET A 89 -53.52 20.20 69.16
C MET A 89 -53.95 18.84 68.61
N TYR A 90 -54.91 18.87 67.69
CA TYR A 90 -55.37 17.72 66.93
C TYR A 90 -55.07 17.97 65.45
N GLY A 91 -54.27 17.12 64.82
CA GLY A 91 -54.04 17.13 63.37
C GLY A 91 -55.21 16.50 62.61
N ASP A 92 -55.77 15.46 63.22
CA ASP A 92 -56.88 14.66 62.70
C ASP A 92 -56.45 13.81 61.48
N GLY A 93 -56.51 14.33 60.26
CA GLY A 93 -56.36 13.52 59.05
C GLY A 93 -55.42 14.08 58.02
N GLY A 94 -54.17 13.65 58.03
CA GLY A 94 -53.15 13.93 57.03
C GLY A 94 -51.78 13.76 57.66
N ASN A 95 -50.74 14.22 56.98
CA ASN A 95 -49.38 14.17 57.50
C ASN A 95 -49.05 15.52 58.11
N ASP A 96 -49.27 15.66 59.40
CA ASP A 96 -49.30 16.95 60.08
C ASP A 96 -47.95 17.30 60.74
N VAL A 97 -47.70 18.59 60.94
CA VAL A 97 -46.48 19.10 61.57
C VAL A 97 -46.83 19.99 62.76
N PHE A 98 -46.32 19.62 63.94
CA PHE A 98 -46.65 20.31 65.18
C PHE A 98 -45.47 21.01 65.83
N TYR A 99 -45.72 22.22 66.33
CA TYR A 99 -44.83 23.03 67.14
C TYR A 99 -45.60 23.61 68.34
N GLY A 100 -45.62 22.95 69.49
CA GLY A 100 -46.42 23.45 70.63
C GLY A 100 -45.84 24.66 71.34
N GLY A 101 -44.53 24.86 71.29
CA GLY A 101 -43.89 26.01 71.96
C GLY A 101 -43.67 25.81 73.46
N GLU A 102 -43.90 26.86 74.24
CA GLU A 102 -43.73 26.83 75.70
C GLU A 102 -44.92 26.12 76.38
N GLY A 103 -44.75 25.65 77.61
CA GLY A 103 -45.84 25.01 78.37
C GLY A 103 -45.99 23.51 78.16
N ASN A 104 -46.98 22.91 78.83
CA ASN A 104 -47.22 21.47 78.79
C ASN A 104 -48.22 21.14 77.70
N ASN A 105 -47.70 20.89 76.50
CA ASN A 105 -48.52 20.73 75.33
C ASN A 105 -48.92 19.27 75.10
N THR A 106 -50.13 19.10 74.55
CA THR A 106 -50.67 17.79 74.21
C THR A 106 -50.92 17.72 72.70
N TYR A 107 -50.30 16.73 72.07
CA TYR A 107 -50.33 16.52 70.62
C TYR A 107 -51.05 15.22 70.30
N TYR A 108 -51.99 15.30 69.36
CA TYR A 108 -52.67 14.16 68.77
C TYR A 108 -52.52 14.24 67.26
N GLY A 109 -51.70 13.38 66.67
CA GLY A 109 -51.48 13.36 65.21
C GLY A 109 -52.74 12.94 64.47
N GLY A 110 -53.18 11.71 64.75
CA GLY A 110 -54.42 11.18 64.19
C GLY A 110 -54.12 10.13 63.13
N THR A 111 -54.52 10.38 61.88
CA THR A 111 -54.25 9.48 60.75
C THR A 111 -53.31 10.13 59.76
N GLY A 112 -52.24 9.45 59.37
CA GLY A 112 -51.22 9.93 58.45
C GLY A 112 -49.85 9.89 59.12
N ASP A 113 -48.81 10.22 58.38
CA ASP A 113 -47.43 10.18 58.87
C ASP A 113 -47.07 11.55 59.47
N ASP A 114 -47.21 11.69 60.79
CA ASP A 114 -47.14 12.97 61.48
C ASP A 114 -45.73 13.32 61.97
N THR A 115 -45.45 14.60 62.16
CA THR A 115 -44.16 15.10 62.63
C THR A 115 -44.32 16.04 63.82
N PHE A 116 -43.73 15.65 64.95
CA PHE A 116 -43.79 16.40 66.21
C PHE A 116 -42.44 17.06 66.48
N HIS A 117 -42.37 18.39 66.40
CA HIS A 117 -41.18 19.14 66.80
C HIS A 117 -41.24 19.46 68.29
N VAL A 118 -40.23 19.00 69.01
CA VAL A 118 -40.13 19.21 70.46
C VAL A 118 -38.75 19.72 70.82
N THR A 119 -38.74 20.74 71.67
CA THR A 119 -37.56 21.21 72.37
C THR A 119 -37.63 20.78 73.84
N PRO A 120 -36.97 19.67 74.24
CA PRO A 120 -36.93 19.23 75.63
C PRO A 120 -36.49 20.34 76.60
N GLY A 121 -37.26 20.53 77.67
CA GLY A 121 -36.99 21.51 78.72
C GLY A 121 -37.88 22.76 78.71
N THR A 122 -38.78 22.94 77.73
CA THR A 122 -39.78 24.03 77.71
C THR A 122 -41.10 23.66 78.39
N GLY A 123 -41.26 22.40 78.79
CA GLY A 123 -42.45 21.85 79.43
C GLY A 123 -42.47 20.33 79.31
N PHE A 124 -43.36 19.67 80.07
CA PHE A 124 -43.54 18.22 79.95
C PHE A 124 -44.60 17.94 78.90
N ASN A 125 -44.18 17.43 77.75
CA ASN A 125 -45.04 17.28 76.58
C ASN A 125 -45.55 15.84 76.45
N THR A 126 -46.81 15.72 76.02
CA THR A 126 -47.47 14.43 75.78
C THR A 126 -47.79 14.28 74.31
N ILE A 127 -47.28 13.23 73.67
CA ILE A 127 -47.42 12.99 72.23
C ILE A 127 -48.08 11.64 72.01
N VAL A 128 -49.12 11.65 71.19
CA VAL A 128 -49.77 10.47 70.65
C VAL A 128 -49.79 10.62 69.14
N GLY A 129 -48.94 9.87 68.44
CA GLY A 129 -48.85 9.96 66.96
C GLY A 129 -50.14 9.48 66.32
N GLY A 130 -50.49 8.22 66.53
CA GLY A 130 -51.77 7.67 66.11
C GLY A 130 -51.57 6.56 65.10
N SER A 131 -52.12 6.70 63.89
CA SER A 131 -51.98 5.72 62.83
C SER A 131 -51.22 6.30 61.65
N GLY A 132 -50.09 5.71 61.32
CA GLY A 132 -49.17 6.16 60.28
C GLY A 132 -47.75 5.81 60.70
N ASN A 133 -46.76 6.39 60.03
CA ASN A 133 -45.36 6.35 60.44
C ASN A 133 -44.97 7.72 61.01
N ASP A 134 -45.12 7.85 62.31
CA ASP A 134 -44.98 9.13 62.96
C ASP A 134 -43.51 9.40 63.32
N THR A 135 -43.13 10.68 63.24
CA THR A 135 -41.77 11.16 63.43
C THR A 135 -41.72 12.10 64.62
N LEU A 136 -40.93 11.76 65.64
CA LEU A 136 -40.52 12.70 66.66
C LEU A 136 -39.23 13.40 66.25
N VAL A 137 -39.27 14.72 66.16
CA VAL A 137 -38.09 15.57 65.96
C VAL A 137 -37.68 16.16 67.29
N LEU A 138 -36.50 15.77 67.77
CA LEU A 138 -35.90 16.29 68.99
C LEU A 138 -34.86 17.34 68.65
N GLU A 139 -35.02 18.52 69.23
CA GLU A 139 -34.06 19.60 69.13
C GLU A 139 -33.38 19.79 70.50
N LEU A 140 -32.12 19.37 70.57
CA LEU A 140 -31.29 19.47 71.78
C LEU A 140 -30.10 20.39 71.54
N SER A 141 -29.58 20.97 72.61
CA SER A 141 -28.26 21.59 72.60
C SER A 141 -27.18 20.62 73.11
N SER A 142 -25.91 20.82 72.73
CA SER A 142 -24.80 20.00 73.23
C SER A 142 -24.71 19.97 74.76
N ALA A 143 -25.18 21.04 75.43
CA ALA A 143 -25.23 21.11 76.88
C ALA A 143 -26.25 20.15 77.52
N GLN A 144 -27.23 19.67 76.76
CA GLN A 144 -28.27 18.76 77.22
C GLN A 144 -27.88 17.28 77.06
N LEU A 145 -26.75 16.96 76.41
CA LEU A 145 -26.24 15.58 76.26
C LEU A 145 -25.51 15.07 77.52
N THR A 146 -26.23 15.01 78.64
CA THR A 146 -25.72 14.34 79.84
C THR A 146 -25.70 12.81 79.64
N PRO A 147 -24.95 12.05 80.46
CA PRO A 147 -24.99 10.58 80.41
C PRO A 147 -26.41 10.01 80.53
N GLU A 148 -27.27 10.65 81.31
CA GLU A 148 -28.68 10.28 81.47
C GLU A 148 -29.50 10.60 80.22
N ALA A 149 -29.26 11.73 79.55
CA ALA A 149 -29.90 12.07 78.28
C ALA A 149 -29.42 11.17 77.13
N LEU A 150 -28.14 10.78 77.10
CA LEU A 150 -27.60 9.80 76.16
C LEU A 150 -28.17 8.40 76.40
N ALA A 151 -28.46 8.06 77.67
CA ALA A 151 -29.17 6.83 78.00
C ALA A 151 -30.64 6.87 77.57
N ASP A 152 -31.34 8.00 77.76
CA ASP A 152 -32.71 8.21 77.25
C ASP A 152 -32.74 8.16 75.71
N LEU A 153 -31.76 8.77 75.01
CA LEU A 153 -31.63 8.69 73.55
C LEU A 153 -31.33 7.28 73.06
N ALA A 154 -30.47 6.52 73.76
CA ALA A 154 -30.24 5.10 73.46
C ALA A 154 -31.51 4.27 73.67
N THR A 155 -32.28 4.59 74.73
CA THR A 155 -33.55 3.93 75.05
C THR A 155 -34.62 4.24 73.99
N LEU A 156 -34.72 5.49 73.58
CA LEU A 156 -35.63 5.94 72.52
C LEU A 156 -35.25 5.34 71.17
N ASN A 157 -33.97 5.39 70.78
CA ASN A 157 -33.48 4.79 69.54
C ASN A 157 -33.74 3.28 69.52
N LYS A 158 -33.56 2.60 70.66
CA LYS A 158 -33.91 1.19 70.78
C LYS A 158 -35.43 0.97 70.71
N TRP A 159 -36.24 1.74 71.42
CA TRP A 159 -37.69 1.62 71.42
C TRP A 159 -38.26 1.81 70.01
N VAL A 160 -37.85 2.86 69.30
CA VAL A 160 -38.23 3.12 67.91
C VAL A 160 -37.81 1.98 66.97
N ASN A 161 -36.56 1.51 67.06
CA ASN A 161 -36.08 0.42 66.21
C ASN A 161 -36.75 -0.94 66.54
N ASP A 162 -37.08 -1.19 67.81
CA ASP A 162 -37.83 -2.38 68.22
C ASP A 162 -39.29 -2.32 67.72
N GLN A 163 -39.92 -1.13 67.70
CA GLN A 163 -41.24 -0.94 67.09
C GLN A 163 -41.20 -1.17 65.57
N ALA A 164 -40.17 -0.65 64.88
CA ALA A 164 -39.95 -0.87 63.45
C ALA A 164 -39.72 -2.37 63.10
N ALA A 165 -39.09 -3.13 64.00
CA ALA A 165 -38.92 -4.59 63.85
C ALA A 165 -40.22 -5.38 64.08
N ALA A 166 -41.14 -4.89 64.91
CA ALA A 166 -42.47 -5.47 65.10
C ALA A 166 -43.47 -5.11 63.98
N ALA A 167 -43.28 -3.97 63.31
CA ALA A 167 -44.10 -3.49 62.18
C ALA A 167 -44.02 -4.35 60.91
N GLY A 168 -43.08 -5.30 60.83
CA GLY A 168 -43.01 -6.31 59.77
C GLY A 168 -44.21 -7.27 59.69
N SER A 169 -45.20 -7.16 60.57
CA SER A 169 -46.47 -7.88 60.47
C SER A 169 -47.59 -7.17 61.24
N LEU A 170 -48.19 -6.11 60.67
CA LEU A 170 -49.62 -5.76 60.86
C LEU A 170 -50.03 -4.62 59.90
N ALA A 171 -50.70 -4.98 58.79
CA ALA A 171 -51.54 -4.04 58.07
C ALA A 171 -52.76 -3.70 58.95
N ASN A 172 -53.17 -2.43 59.01
CA ASN A 172 -54.42 -1.98 59.62
C ASN A 172 -54.52 -2.25 61.15
N GLN A 173 -54.01 -1.32 61.96
CA GLN A 173 -54.62 -1.04 63.26
C GLN A 173 -55.17 0.38 63.27
N THR A 174 -56.39 0.48 62.74
CA THR A 174 -57.38 1.38 63.30
C THR A 174 -57.49 1.07 64.80
N SER A 175 -57.13 2.03 65.66
CA SER A 175 -57.23 1.99 67.14
C SER A 175 -56.04 1.44 67.94
N GLN A 176 -54.85 2.07 67.86
CA GLN A 176 -53.93 2.09 69.02
C GLN A 176 -54.19 3.33 69.89
N THR A 177 -55.35 3.36 70.52
CA THR A 177 -55.57 4.20 71.70
C THR A 177 -55.09 3.50 72.99
N THR A 178 -54.30 2.42 72.88
CA THR A 178 -53.80 1.60 74.01
C THR A 178 -52.47 0.88 73.71
N GLY A 179 -51.46 1.59 73.20
CA GLY A 179 -50.06 1.12 73.10
C GLY A 179 -49.21 1.47 74.34
N ASP A 180 -48.04 0.83 74.54
CA ASP A 180 -47.15 1.09 75.68
C ASP A 180 -46.60 2.54 75.64
N VAL A 181 -46.96 3.35 76.64
CA VAL A 181 -46.46 4.72 76.79
C VAL A 181 -44.99 4.69 77.22
N LEU A 182 -44.09 5.25 76.40
CA LEU A 182 -42.69 5.48 76.77
C LEU A 182 -42.57 6.81 77.50
N THR A 183 -42.04 6.80 78.71
CA THR A 183 -41.74 8.02 79.47
C THR A 183 -40.24 8.23 79.56
N LEU A 184 -39.75 9.33 79.02
CA LEU A 184 -38.34 9.74 79.00
C LEU A 184 -38.17 10.91 79.96
N ASN A 185 -37.73 10.61 81.18
CA ASN A 185 -37.73 11.59 82.26
C ASN A 185 -36.67 12.69 82.06
N ALA A 186 -35.50 12.37 81.52
CA ALA A 186 -34.46 13.37 81.29
C ALA A 186 -34.79 14.26 80.09
N LEU A 187 -35.50 13.72 79.10
CA LEU A 187 -36.01 14.47 77.94
C LEU A 187 -37.38 15.13 78.19
N GLN A 188 -38.02 14.88 79.34
CA GLN A 188 -39.34 15.42 79.73
C GLN A 188 -40.47 15.11 78.73
N LEU A 189 -40.50 13.86 78.26
CA LEU A 189 -41.46 13.43 77.23
C LEU A 189 -42.24 12.20 77.66
N SER A 190 -43.53 12.20 77.31
CA SER A 190 -44.36 11.01 77.29
C SER A 190 -44.86 10.77 75.87
N ILE A 191 -44.49 9.62 75.30
CA ILE A 191 -44.67 9.33 73.88
C ILE A 191 -45.43 8.02 73.72
N ASN A 192 -46.36 8.00 72.80
CA ASN A 192 -47.10 6.83 72.36
C ASN A 192 -47.26 6.83 70.85
N ALA A 193 -47.22 5.65 70.22
CA ALA A 193 -47.43 5.46 68.77
C ALA A 193 -46.56 6.41 67.93
N VAL A 194 -45.24 6.23 68.00
CA VAL A 194 -44.26 6.96 67.17
C VAL A 194 -43.21 5.98 66.62
N GLU A 195 -43.00 6.00 65.31
CA GLU A 195 -42.26 4.97 64.57
C GLU A 195 -40.88 5.43 64.12
N SER A 196 -40.57 6.72 64.19
CA SER A 196 -39.26 7.24 63.84
C SER A 196 -38.83 8.43 64.71
N VAL A 197 -37.52 8.62 64.84
CA VAL A 197 -36.93 9.75 65.57
C VAL A 197 -35.85 10.42 64.74
N LYS A 198 -35.86 11.75 64.72
CA LYS A 198 -34.78 12.60 64.17
C LYS A 198 -34.23 13.46 65.28
N LEU A 199 -32.90 13.52 65.39
CA LEU A 199 -32.21 14.34 66.39
C LEU A 199 -31.44 15.47 65.70
N TYR A 200 -31.66 16.69 66.16
CA TYR A 200 -30.84 17.85 65.85
C TYR A 200 -30.11 18.30 67.11
N LEU A 201 -28.78 18.43 67.01
CA LEU A 201 -27.93 18.92 68.08
C LEU A 201 -27.36 20.29 67.69
N ASP A 202 -27.66 21.32 68.48
CA ASP A 202 -27.31 22.72 68.17
C ASP A 202 -27.70 23.13 66.73
N GLY A 203 -28.84 22.60 66.25
CA GLY A 203 -29.36 22.84 64.89
C GLY A 203 -28.76 21.95 63.80
N ILE A 204 -27.88 21.00 64.11
CA ILE A 204 -27.27 20.07 63.14
C ILE A 204 -27.91 18.68 63.26
N ALA A 205 -28.45 18.18 62.16
CA ALA A 205 -28.96 16.81 62.09
C ALA A 205 -27.84 15.82 62.44
N THR A 206 -28.00 15.11 63.55
CA THR A 206 -26.96 14.22 64.08
C THR A 206 -27.56 12.83 64.24
N PRO A 207 -27.10 11.82 63.47
CA PRO A 207 -27.57 10.45 63.64
C PRO A 207 -27.26 9.97 65.05
N ILE A 208 -28.25 9.38 65.73
CA ILE A 208 -28.06 8.84 67.07
C ILE A 208 -26.98 7.74 67.07
N THR A 209 -26.76 7.07 65.92
CA THR A 209 -25.71 6.05 65.71
C THR A 209 -24.29 6.62 65.60
N ASP A 210 -24.11 7.83 65.06
CA ASP A 210 -22.79 8.42 64.86
C ASP A 210 -22.18 8.87 66.19
N LEU A 211 -23.03 9.18 67.16
CA LEU A 211 -22.64 9.37 68.55
C LEU A 211 -22.08 8.07 69.19
N LEU A 212 -22.02 6.93 68.45
CA LEU A 212 -21.67 5.59 68.94
C LEU A 212 -20.58 4.76 68.12
N ASN A 213 -19.84 5.27 67.08
CA ASN A 213 -18.98 4.51 66.07
C ASN A 213 -17.42 4.29 66.33
N ARG A 214 -16.72 3.28 65.70
CA ARG A 214 -15.22 2.97 65.76
C ARG A 214 -14.52 2.82 64.35
N ALA A 215 -13.17 2.59 64.26
CA ALA A 215 -12.31 2.75 63.03
C ALA A 215 -11.57 1.46 62.48
N PRO A 216 -11.06 1.41 61.21
CA PRO A 216 -10.58 0.19 60.50
C PRO A 216 -9.06 -0.12 60.57
N THR A 217 -8.64 -1.31 60.07
CA THR A 217 -7.24 -1.84 60.08
C THR A 217 -6.79 -2.46 58.72
N ALA A 218 -5.51 -2.31 58.32
CA ALA A 218 -4.95 -2.80 57.03
C ALA A 218 -3.86 -3.88 57.17
N ASP A 219 -3.58 -4.62 56.08
CA ASP A 219 -2.52 -5.64 55.96
C ASP A 219 -1.09 -5.03 55.86
N ALA A 220 -0.06 -5.88 55.83
CA ALA A 220 1.34 -5.45 55.75
C ALA A 220 1.73 -4.87 54.37
N ASN A 221 2.73 -3.97 54.34
CA ASN A 221 3.25 -3.37 53.10
C ASN A 221 3.70 -4.42 52.08
N VAL A 222 3.48 -4.09 50.80
CA VAL A 222 3.73 -4.99 49.67
C VAL A 222 4.97 -4.50 48.91
N SER A 223 5.87 -5.42 48.56
CA SER A 223 6.97 -5.16 47.64
C SER A 223 6.78 -5.95 46.36
N LEU A 224 6.87 -5.28 45.21
CA LEU A 224 6.71 -5.85 43.88
C LEU A 224 8.04 -5.83 43.12
N THR A 225 8.21 -6.78 42.21
CA THR A 225 9.29 -6.77 41.23
C THR A 225 8.69 -6.95 39.85
N ALA A 226 9.02 -6.07 38.92
CA ALA A 226 8.60 -6.09 37.53
C ALA A 226 9.81 -5.88 36.62
N ASN A 227 9.68 -6.27 35.35
CA ASN A 227 10.61 -5.82 34.33
C ASN A 227 10.12 -4.48 33.78
N GLU A 228 11.02 -3.64 33.29
CA GLU A 228 10.60 -2.44 32.56
C GLU A 228 9.70 -2.79 31.37
N ASP A 229 8.88 -1.83 30.96
CA ASP A 229 7.85 -1.92 29.92
C ASP A 229 6.73 -2.95 30.13
N THR A 230 6.75 -3.66 31.27
CA THR A 230 5.70 -4.61 31.64
C THR A 230 4.77 -4.04 32.71
N ALA A 231 3.46 -4.27 32.55
CA ALA A 231 2.49 -3.92 33.56
C ALA A 231 2.34 -5.06 34.58
N ILE A 232 2.22 -4.72 35.86
CA ILE A 232 2.02 -5.66 36.97
C ILE A 232 0.77 -5.28 37.78
N SER A 233 0.00 -6.29 38.18
CA SER A 233 -1.25 -6.11 38.94
C SER A 233 -1.10 -6.55 40.40
N GLY A 234 -1.82 -5.89 41.31
CA GLY A 234 -1.86 -6.22 42.75
C GLY A 234 -3.17 -5.81 43.41
N ASN A 235 -3.27 -6.00 44.74
CA ASN A 235 -4.45 -5.65 45.53
C ASN A 235 -4.08 -5.25 46.97
N VAL A 236 -4.83 -4.34 47.60
CA VAL A 236 -4.67 -3.90 49.01
C VAL A 236 -5.72 -4.56 49.92
N GLY A 237 -5.29 -5.24 51.00
CA GLY A 237 -6.18 -5.90 51.98
C GLY A 237 -6.42 -5.09 53.27
N ALA A 238 -7.68 -5.00 53.73
CA ALA A 238 -8.09 -4.30 54.97
C ALA A 238 -9.43 -4.81 55.56
N THR A 239 -9.69 -4.56 56.86
CA THR A 239 -10.92 -4.96 57.60
C THR A 239 -11.40 -3.92 58.65
N ASP A 240 -12.70 -3.90 58.94
CA ASP A 240 -13.34 -3.02 59.94
C ASP A 240 -14.07 -3.80 61.06
N ALA A 241 -14.05 -3.29 62.30
CA ALA A 241 -14.57 -3.96 63.49
C ALA A 241 -16.07 -3.74 63.76
N ASP A 242 -16.66 -2.71 63.16
CA ASP A 242 -18.10 -2.41 63.20
C ASP A 242 -18.84 -2.98 61.98
N GLY A 243 -18.09 -3.49 61.00
CA GLY A 243 -18.60 -4.16 59.80
C GLY A 243 -18.83 -3.21 58.63
N ASP A 244 -18.19 -2.04 58.65
CA ASP A 244 -18.39 -1.00 57.66
C ASP A 244 -17.70 -1.29 56.32
N ALA A 245 -18.30 -0.79 55.24
CA ALA A 245 -17.78 -0.96 53.90
C ALA A 245 -16.57 -0.03 53.66
N LEU A 246 -15.48 -0.58 53.12
CA LEU A 246 -14.21 0.14 52.92
C LEU A 246 -14.09 0.76 51.53
N THR A 247 -13.42 1.90 51.43
CA THR A 247 -13.10 2.61 50.18
C THR A 247 -11.60 2.90 50.06
N TYR A 248 -11.09 2.90 48.82
CA TYR A 248 -9.65 3.01 48.52
C TYR A 248 -9.34 4.21 47.62
N ALA A 249 -8.29 4.96 47.93
CA ALA A 249 -7.85 6.11 47.13
C ALA A 249 -6.32 6.21 47.05
N VAL A 250 -5.79 6.62 45.90
CA VAL A 250 -4.36 6.90 45.74
C VAL A 250 -4.02 8.17 46.52
N SER A 251 -3.11 8.06 47.49
CA SER A 251 -2.63 9.18 48.29
C SER A 251 -1.32 9.77 47.77
N SER A 252 -0.43 8.92 47.25
CA SER A 252 0.78 9.31 46.53
C SER A 252 0.97 8.36 45.35
N GLY A 253 1.23 8.88 44.15
CA GLY A 253 1.43 8.07 42.95
C GLY A 253 2.90 7.73 42.72
N PRO A 254 3.19 6.77 41.83
CA PRO A 254 4.57 6.45 41.41
C PRO A 254 5.25 7.65 40.74
N ALA A 255 6.56 7.77 40.95
CA ALA A 255 7.38 8.85 40.38
C ALA A 255 7.86 8.53 38.95
N ASN A 256 8.02 7.25 38.61
CA ASN A 256 8.59 6.77 37.36
C ASN A 256 7.69 5.72 36.70
N GLY A 257 6.37 5.93 36.79
CA GLY A 257 5.37 5.03 36.24
C GLY A 257 3.95 5.59 36.29
N THR A 258 2.99 4.74 35.94
CA THR A 258 1.55 5.02 35.96
C THR A 258 0.82 3.97 36.79
N LEU A 259 -0.21 4.40 37.51
CA LEU A 259 -1.01 3.55 38.39
C LEU A 259 -2.50 3.72 38.07
N THR A 260 -3.20 2.60 37.90
CA THR A 260 -4.67 2.54 37.84
C THR A 260 -5.19 1.77 39.05
N LEU A 261 -6.14 2.33 39.80
CA LEU A 261 -6.72 1.76 41.03
C LEU A 261 -8.25 1.63 40.93
N ASP A 262 -8.80 0.48 41.34
CA ASP A 262 -10.22 0.29 41.60
C ASP A 262 -10.56 0.69 43.04
N SER A 263 -11.33 1.77 43.18
CA SER A 263 -11.69 2.37 44.46
C SER A 263 -12.63 1.53 45.33
N GLY A 264 -13.29 0.51 44.76
CA GLY A 264 -14.24 -0.36 45.47
C GLY A 264 -13.62 -1.69 45.93
N THR A 265 -12.55 -2.15 45.28
CA THR A 265 -11.96 -3.47 45.55
C THR A 265 -10.51 -3.42 46.00
N GLY A 266 -9.83 -2.27 45.86
CA GLY A 266 -8.41 -2.11 46.19
C GLY A 266 -7.46 -2.75 45.16
N ALA A 267 -7.97 -3.25 44.03
CA ALA A 267 -7.15 -3.82 42.96
C ALA A 267 -6.47 -2.73 42.13
N TYR A 268 -5.21 -2.92 41.76
CA TYR A 268 -4.44 -1.94 41.00
C TYR A 268 -3.57 -2.56 39.90
N VAL A 269 -3.18 -1.74 38.91
CA VAL A 269 -2.23 -2.06 37.85
C VAL A 269 -1.18 -0.94 37.79
N TYR A 270 0.10 -1.30 37.93
CA TYR A 270 1.26 -0.44 37.77
C TYR A 270 1.98 -0.73 36.46
N LYS A 271 2.44 0.30 35.75
CA LYS A 271 3.34 0.20 34.61
C LYS A 271 4.45 1.25 34.75
N SER A 272 5.72 0.87 34.61
CA SER A 272 6.84 1.82 34.61
C SER A 272 6.74 2.82 33.44
N ALA A 273 7.48 3.91 33.53
CA ALA A 273 7.81 4.74 32.37
C ALA A 273 8.58 3.88 31.34
N GLU A 274 8.50 4.27 30.06
CA GLU A 274 9.25 3.60 28.99
C GLU A 274 10.75 3.68 29.28
N ASN A 275 11.44 2.54 29.15
CA ASN A 275 12.89 2.39 29.32
C ASN A 275 13.40 2.89 30.69
N PHE A 276 12.61 2.67 31.76
CA PHE A 276 13.02 3.03 33.13
C PHE A 276 13.29 1.78 33.96
N SER A 277 14.55 1.65 34.41
CA SER A 277 14.98 0.69 35.42
C SER A 277 15.29 1.35 36.77
N GLY A 278 14.98 0.67 37.90
CA GLY A 278 15.22 1.19 39.25
C GLY A 278 14.04 1.06 40.20
N ASN A 279 14.05 1.83 41.29
CA ASN A 279 13.01 1.78 42.33
C ASN A 279 11.93 2.83 42.10
N ASP A 280 10.68 2.44 42.34
CA ASP A 280 9.49 3.30 42.39
C ASP A 280 8.56 2.86 43.54
N GLY A 281 7.47 3.58 43.80
CA GLY A 281 6.51 3.21 44.85
C GLY A 281 5.35 4.18 44.97
N PHE A 282 4.28 3.75 45.66
CA PHE A 282 3.05 4.53 45.82
C PHE A 282 2.31 4.21 47.11
N ASP A 283 1.47 5.15 47.57
CA ASP A 283 0.65 5.02 48.78
C ASP A 283 -0.86 4.99 48.46
N ILE A 284 -1.59 4.07 49.09
CA ILE A 284 -3.05 3.95 49.01
C ILE A 284 -3.68 4.14 50.40
N MET A 285 -4.66 5.03 50.50
CA MET A 285 -5.46 5.28 51.71
C MET A 285 -6.72 4.41 51.72
N VAL A 286 -7.06 3.85 52.88
CA VAL A 286 -8.29 3.07 53.13
C VAL A 286 -9.16 3.75 54.18
N SER A 287 -10.46 3.88 53.93
CA SER A 287 -11.43 4.54 54.83
C SER A 287 -12.72 3.75 55.02
N ASP A 288 -13.29 3.81 56.23
CA ASP A 288 -14.59 3.22 56.61
C ASP A 288 -15.80 4.08 56.22
N GLY A 289 -15.58 5.28 55.67
CA GLY A 289 -16.64 6.23 55.31
C GLY A 289 -17.37 6.88 56.50
N ARG A 290 -16.98 6.55 57.74
CA ARG A 290 -17.53 7.10 59.00
C ARG A 290 -16.50 7.81 59.87
N GLY A 291 -15.29 8.01 59.34
CA GLY A 291 -14.26 8.89 59.90
C GLY A 291 -12.96 8.18 60.30
N GLY A 292 -12.89 6.85 60.23
CA GLY A 292 -11.67 6.07 60.42
C GLY A 292 -10.88 5.89 59.12
N GLN A 293 -9.55 6.06 59.19
CA GLN A 293 -8.64 5.98 58.04
C GLN A 293 -7.29 5.31 58.38
N ILE A 294 -6.70 4.60 57.41
CA ILE A 294 -5.37 3.97 57.49
C ILE A 294 -4.65 4.04 56.13
N MET A 295 -3.31 3.91 56.11
CA MET A 295 -2.45 4.07 54.93
C MET A 295 -1.67 2.79 54.61
N GLN A 296 -1.57 2.43 53.32
CA GLN A 296 -0.79 1.30 52.79
C GLN A 296 0.29 1.78 51.80
N HIS A 297 1.54 1.35 52.01
CA HIS A 297 2.64 1.62 51.07
C HIS A 297 2.96 0.40 50.19
N VAL A 298 3.25 0.65 48.91
CA VAL A 298 3.73 -0.36 47.94
C VAL A 298 5.07 0.08 47.34
N ASP A 299 6.11 -0.73 47.55
CA ASP A 299 7.41 -0.58 46.91
C ASP A 299 7.43 -1.34 45.58
N VAL A 300 7.99 -0.76 44.52
CA VAL A 300 8.16 -1.41 43.21
C VAL A 300 9.63 -1.36 42.78
N ALA A 301 10.23 -2.53 42.55
CA ALA A 301 11.56 -2.64 41.93
C ALA A 301 11.41 -3.04 40.46
N ILE A 302 11.96 -2.23 39.55
CA ILE A 302 11.90 -2.42 38.09
C ILE A 302 13.28 -2.88 37.61
N ALA A 303 13.35 -4.07 37.03
CA ALA A 303 14.56 -4.65 36.46
C ALA A 303 14.74 -4.23 35.00
N ALA A 304 15.98 -3.89 34.63
CA ALA A 304 16.38 -3.58 33.26
C ALA A 304 16.25 -4.80 32.33
N VAL A 305 15.86 -4.55 31.09
CA VAL A 305 15.68 -5.51 29.99
C VAL A 305 16.38 -4.97 28.75
N ALA A 306 16.96 -5.87 27.95
CA ALA A 306 17.61 -5.43 26.71
C ALA A 306 16.59 -5.04 25.62
N ASP A 307 16.73 -3.85 25.05
CA ASP A 307 15.94 -3.30 23.96
C ASP A 307 16.60 -3.53 22.61
N ALA A 308 15.83 -3.93 21.59
CA ALA A 308 16.41 -4.10 20.26
C ALA A 308 16.92 -2.75 19.72
N PRO A 309 18.18 -2.65 19.27
CA PRO A 309 18.71 -1.42 18.71
C PRO A 309 18.07 -1.12 17.35
N THR A 310 18.23 0.10 16.88
CA THR A 310 17.92 0.46 15.49
C THR A 310 19.07 0.06 14.56
N LEU A 311 18.75 -0.34 13.33
CA LEU A 311 19.72 -0.70 12.30
C LEU A 311 19.24 -0.26 10.92
N SER A 312 20.11 0.40 10.16
CA SER A 312 19.93 0.76 8.75
C SER A 312 21.16 0.31 7.97
N VAL A 313 20.94 -0.20 6.77
CA VAL A 313 21.96 -0.65 5.83
C VAL A 313 21.60 -0.16 4.44
N VAL A 314 22.60 0.14 3.62
CA VAL A 314 22.42 0.51 2.21
C VAL A 314 23.08 -0.53 1.32
N ASN A 315 22.35 -1.04 0.32
CA ASN A 315 22.89 -1.97 -0.65
C ASN A 315 23.98 -1.30 -1.51
N VAL A 316 24.98 -2.07 -1.90
CA VAL A 316 26.09 -1.61 -2.72
C VAL A 316 25.96 -2.20 -4.12
N THR A 317 26.13 -1.37 -5.15
CA THR A 317 26.24 -1.82 -6.54
C THR A 317 27.58 -1.39 -7.10
N LEU A 318 28.30 -2.32 -7.71
CA LEU A 318 29.64 -2.13 -8.28
C LEU A 318 29.64 -2.55 -9.76
N SER A 319 30.51 -1.97 -10.57
CA SER A 319 30.84 -2.52 -11.88
C SER A 319 32.03 -3.47 -11.72
N ALA A 320 31.91 -4.66 -12.30
CA ALA A 320 32.97 -5.64 -12.38
C ALA A 320 34.02 -5.26 -13.44
N GLY A 321 33.64 -4.46 -14.44
CA GLY A 321 34.59 -3.90 -15.41
C GLY A 321 35.64 -2.99 -14.77
N LEU A 322 36.79 -2.91 -15.42
CA LEU A 322 37.87 -1.97 -15.18
C LEU A 322 37.83 -0.86 -16.23
N THR A 323 38.33 0.32 -15.82
CA THR A 323 38.67 1.40 -16.75
C THR A 323 40.14 1.70 -16.57
N ILE A 324 40.93 1.45 -17.61
CA ILE A 324 42.39 1.58 -17.59
C ILE A 324 42.81 2.55 -18.68
N GLU A 325 43.62 3.53 -18.29
CA GLU A 325 44.14 4.57 -19.19
C GLU A 325 45.67 4.51 -19.16
N GLY A 326 46.27 4.30 -20.32
CA GLY A 326 47.70 4.29 -20.56
C GLY A 326 48.31 5.69 -20.48
N THR A 327 49.63 5.75 -20.54
CA THR A 327 50.40 6.98 -20.62
C THR A 327 51.21 7.03 -21.91
N ALA A 328 51.93 8.12 -22.17
CA ALA A 328 52.77 8.23 -23.36
C ALA A 328 53.99 7.27 -23.40
N ALA A 329 54.04 6.24 -22.55
CA ALA A 329 55.12 5.26 -22.47
C ALA A 329 54.60 3.87 -22.80
N SER A 330 55.45 3.01 -23.36
CA SER A 330 55.09 1.61 -23.62
C SER A 330 54.75 0.84 -22.34
N GLU A 331 53.54 0.29 -22.30
CA GLU A 331 52.92 -0.32 -21.14
C GLU A 331 52.34 -1.70 -21.43
N THR A 332 51.96 -2.40 -20.35
CA THR A 332 51.15 -3.61 -20.44
C THR A 332 49.90 -3.36 -19.61
N LEU A 333 48.79 -3.22 -20.29
CA LEU A 333 47.47 -2.93 -19.73
C LEU A 333 46.66 -4.23 -19.78
N ILE A 334 46.17 -4.67 -18.62
CA ILE A 334 45.51 -5.97 -18.46
C ILE A 334 44.18 -5.70 -17.78
N GLY A 335 43.09 -6.17 -18.39
CA GLY A 335 41.75 -6.08 -17.86
C GLY A 335 41.47 -7.09 -16.75
N SER A 336 40.27 -7.65 -16.77
CA SER A 336 39.67 -8.52 -15.79
C SER A 336 38.88 -9.64 -16.49
N ASP A 337 38.08 -10.40 -15.74
CA ASP A 337 37.16 -11.39 -16.33
C ASP A 337 35.77 -10.76 -16.59
N ALA A 338 35.70 -9.45 -16.77
CA ALA A 338 34.47 -8.67 -16.91
C ALA A 338 34.66 -7.63 -18.03
N SER A 339 33.60 -6.90 -18.39
CA SER A 339 33.64 -6.02 -19.57
C SER A 339 34.44 -4.77 -19.25
N ASP A 340 35.59 -4.62 -19.89
CA ASP A 340 36.58 -3.60 -19.60
C ASP A 340 36.62 -2.50 -20.65
N VAL A 341 37.10 -1.32 -20.24
CA VAL A 341 37.47 -0.23 -21.13
C VAL A 341 38.94 0.07 -20.92
N ILE A 342 39.76 -0.25 -21.91
CA ILE A 342 41.21 -0.06 -21.86
C ILE A 342 41.64 0.83 -23.01
N THR A 343 42.23 1.97 -22.69
CA THR A 343 42.78 2.90 -23.67
C THR A 343 44.28 2.99 -23.47
N GLY A 344 45.04 2.67 -24.52
CA GLY A 344 46.48 2.85 -24.62
C GLY A 344 46.87 4.32 -24.72
N GLY A 345 48.17 4.58 -24.77
CA GLY A 345 48.69 5.94 -24.86
C GLY A 345 49.42 6.21 -26.18
N ASP A 346 50.54 6.93 -26.10
CA ASP A 346 51.38 7.24 -27.27
C ASP A 346 52.52 6.20 -27.47
N GLY A 347 52.56 5.18 -26.61
CA GLY A 347 53.62 4.19 -26.55
C GLY A 347 53.26 2.91 -27.32
N ASN A 348 54.25 2.06 -27.60
CA ASN A 348 53.95 0.71 -28.08
C ASN A 348 53.41 -0.13 -26.91
N ASP A 349 52.12 -0.34 -26.85
CA ASP A 349 51.42 -0.94 -25.72
C ASP A 349 51.03 -2.40 -25.99
N VAL A 350 50.92 -3.17 -24.90
CA VAL A 350 50.35 -4.52 -24.92
C VAL A 350 49.06 -4.49 -24.10
N ILE A 351 47.93 -4.64 -24.78
CA ILE A 351 46.59 -4.56 -24.22
C ILE A 351 45.95 -5.95 -24.27
N ASN A 352 45.47 -6.44 -23.14
CA ASN A 352 44.77 -7.71 -23.02
C ASN A 352 43.47 -7.49 -22.23
N GLY A 353 42.34 -7.85 -22.85
CA GLY A 353 41.01 -7.76 -22.25
C GLY A 353 40.87 -8.65 -21.03
N ALA A 354 41.39 -9.88 -21.10
CA ALA A 354 41.36 -10.78 -19.95
C ALA A 354 42.35 -10.38 -18.85
N GLY A 355 41.99 -10.69 -17.60
CA GLY A 355 42.92 -10.51 -16.49
C GLY A 355 42.55 -11.24 -15.21
N PRO A 356 43.46 -11.26 -14.22
CA PRO A 356 43.21 -11.93 -12.96
C PRO A 356 42.08 -11.24 -12.19
N THR A 357 41.33 -12.01 -11.40
CA THR A 357 40.35 -11.47 -10.46
C THR A 357 40.94 -10.36 -9.57
N VAL A 358 40.32 -9.18 -9.55
CA VAL A 358 40.85 -7.98 -8.91
C VAL A 358 40.25 -7.78 -7.51
N LEU A 359 41.05 -7.30 -6.56
CA LEU A 359 40.55 -6.87 -5.25
C LEU A 359 39.91 -5.47 -5.36
N ARG A 360 38.64 -5.33 -5.00
CA ARG A 360 37.92 -4.05 -5.00
C ARG A 360 37.71 -3.55 -3.59
N THR A 361 37.95 -2.25 -3.38
CA THR A 361 37.70 -1.56 -2.12
C THR A 361 36.51 -0.61 -2.25
N PHE A 362 35.47 -0.79 -1.43
CA PHE A 362 34.26 0.03 -1.47
C PHE A 362 33.69 0.28 -0.07
N ALA A 363 32.87 1.33 0.06
CA ALA A 363 32.30 1.74 1.35
C ALA A 363 31.08 0.89 1.72
N LEU A 364 30.94 0.58 3.01
CA LEU A 364 29.72 0.01 3.59
C LEU A 364 29.01 1.10 4.41
N ASP A 365 27.79 1.45 4.01
CA ASP A 365 26.96 2.41 4.75
C ASP A 365 26.01 1.66 5.71
N ILE A 366 26.42 1.62 6.97
CA ILE A 366 25.73 0.95 8.08
C ILE A 366 25.56 1.96 9.21
N ALA A 367 24.32 2.14 9.65
CA ALA A 367 23.99 2.99 10.78
C ALA A 367 23.22 2.19 11.84
N SER A 368 23.62 2.34 13.11
CA SER A 368 22.97 1.69 14.23
C SER A 368 23.03 2.55 15.48
N ALA A 369 21.99 2.49 16.31
CA ALA A 369 21.90 3.22 17.57
C ALA A 369 21.07 2.43 18.60
N LEU A 370 21.39 2.61 19.89
CA LEU A 370 20.58 2.09 20.98
C LEU A 370 19.21 2.78 21.00
N THR A 371 18.19 2.01 21.38
CA THR A 371 16.85 2.52 21.67
C THR A 371 16.75 2.93 23.14
N ASP A 372 17.55 2.29 24.00
CA ASP A 372 17.74 2.67 25.40
C ASP A 372 18.13 4.14 25.56
N THR A 373 17.52 4.78 26.57
CA THR A 373 17.73 6.19 26.92
C THR A 373 18.30 6.39 28.33
N ASP A 374 18.30 5.36 29.17
CA ASP A 374 18.83 5.44 30.53
C ASP A 374 20.34 5.16 30.60
N GLY A 375 20.90 4.57 29.53
CA GLY A 375 22.33 4.34 29.33
C GLY A 375 22.82 3.04 29.96
N SER A 376 21.93 2.11 30.30
CA SER A 376 22.25 0.79 30.82
C SER A 376 22.84 -0.16 29.76
N GLU A 377 22.63 0.15 28.48
CA GLU A 377 23.01 -0.72 27.38
C GLU A 377 24.33 -0.35 26.68
N THR A 378 24.94 -1.38 26.07
CA THR A 378 26.07 -1.22 25.14
C THR A 378 25.73 -1.81 23.78
N LEU A 379 26.23 -1.19 22.70
CA LEU A 379 25.97 -1.59 21.32
C LEU A 379 27.20 -2.26 20.69
N ALA A 380 26.99 -3.43 20.10
CA ALA A 380 27.95 -4.13 19.26
C ALA A 380 27.34 -4.42 17.89
N ILE A 381 28.16 -4.34 16.83
CA ILE A 381 27.75 -4.68 15.46
C ILE A 381 28.52 -5.92 15.03
N GLN A 382 27.84 -6.89 14.44
CA GLN A 382 28.44 -8.05 13.81
C GLN A 382 28.08 -8.07 12.32
N ILE A 383 29.05 -8.33 11.46
CA ILE A 383 28.84 -8.55 10.02
C ILE A 383 29.28 -9.98 9.69
N ALA A 384 28.38 -10.75 9.10
CA ALA A 384 28.63 -12.11 8.63
C ALA A 384 28.31 -12.25 7.14
N GLY A 385 28.72 -13.37 6.52
CA GLY A 385 28.49 -13.61 5.08
C GLY A 385 29.53 -12.97 4.15
N LEU A 386 30.67 -12.51 4.69
CA LEU A 386 31.75 -11.94 3.88
C LEU A 386 32.40 -13.04 3.01
N PRO A 387 32.83 -12.72 1.77
CA PRO A 387 33.71 -13.58 0.97
C PRO A 387 34.97 -13.99 1.75
N ALA A 388 35.54 -15.15 1.43
CA ALA A 388 36.63 -15.74 2.22
C ALA A 388 37.93 -14.91 2.21
N ASP A 389 38.13 -14.09 1.18
CA ASP A 389 39.27 -13.20 0.98
C ASP A 389 38.97 -11.75 1.43
N ALA A 390 37.74 -11.47 1.88
CA ALA A 390 37.32 -10.13 2.22
C ALA A 390 37.94 -9.61 3.53
N THR A 391 38.25 -8.31 3.56
CA THR A 391 38.74 -7.60 4.74
C THR A 391 37.94 -6.33 4.98
N LEU A 392 37.74 -5.97 6.25
CA LEU A 392 37.16 -4.67 6.64
C LEU A 392 38.27 -3.73 7.13
N SER A 393 38.11 -2.43 6.87
CA SER A 393 39.07 -1.40 7.29
C SER A 393 39.12 -1.19 8.81
N ALA A 394 38.13 -1.70 9.55
CA ALA A 394 38.02 -1.59 10.99
C ALA A 394 37.25 -2.81 11.57
N GLY A 395 37.29 -2.95 12.90
CA GLY A 395 36.71 -4.09 13.62
C GLY A 395 37.68 -5.25 13.85
N VAL A 396 37.16 -6.32 14.45
CA VAL A 396 37.89 -7.54 14.81
C VAL A 396 37.34 -8.72 14.01
N HIS A 397 38.22 -9.39 13.25
CA HIS A 397 37.89 -10.62 12.54
C HIS A 397 37.85 -11.82 13.50
N ASN A 398 36.72 -12.52 13.53
CA ASN A 398 36.48 -13.66 14.41
C ASN A 398 36.85 -14.98 13.73
N VAL A 399 37.03 -16.03 14.54
CA VAL A 399 37.40 -17.38 14.07
C VAL A 399 36.32 -18.03 13.20
N ASP A 400 35.06 -17.60 13.35
CA ASP A 400 33.92 -18.08 12.57
C ASP A 400 33.72 -17.34 11.23
N GLY A 401 34.60 -16.39 10.89
CA GLY A 401 34.53 -15.60 9.66
C GLY A 401 33.67 -14.33 9.77
N SER A 402 33.01 -14.09 10.90
CA SER A 402 32.31 -12.83 11.16
C SER A 402 33.27 -11.72 11.60
N TRP A 403 32.83 -10.47 11.49
CA TRP A 403 33.54 -9.31 12.03
C TRP A 403 32.72 -8.63 13.12
N THR A 404 33.36 -8.28 14.23
CA THR A 404 32.75 -7.50 15.31
C THR A 404 33.26 -6.06 15.26
N LEU A 405 32.34 -5.09 15.25
CA LEU A 405 32.61 -3.66 15.14
C LEU A 405 31.97 -2.88 16.29
N THR A 406 32.59 -1.78 16.65
CA THR A 406 32.02 -0.74 17.52
C THR A 406 31.31 0.33 16.67
N THR A 407 30.52 1.19 17.30
CA THR A 407 29.87 2.32 16.61
C THR A 407 30.87 3.30 15.99
N ALA A 408 32.07 3.43 16.55
CA ALA A 408 33.12 4.28 16.01
C ALA A 408 33.72 3.72 14.70
N ASP A 409 33.73 2.40 14.54
CA ASP A 409 34.30 1.71 13.36
C ASP A 409 33.41 1.84 12.12
N LEU A 410 32.12 2.17 12.29
CA LEU A 410 31.16 2.31 11.18
C LEU A 410 31.45 3.55 10.32
N SER A 411 32.06 4.59 10.88
CA SER A 411 32.34 5.83 10.16
C SER A 411 33.46 5.61 9.14
N GLY A 412 33.11 5.65 7.85
CA GLY A 412 34.07 5.42 6.76
C GLY A 412 34.52 3.97 6.63
N LEU A 413 33.69 3.01 7.08
CA LEU A 413 33.97 1.59 6.95
C LEU A 413 34.10 1.21 5.47
N MET A 414 35.24 0.66 5.11
CA MET A 414 35.51 0.11 3.78
C MET A 414 35.63 -1.41 3.87
N MET A 415 35.16 -2.10 2.84
CA MET A 415 35.43 -3.51 2.60
C MET A 415 36.32 -3.66 1.37
N THR A 416 37.26 -4.59 1.42
CA THR A 416 38.06 -5.01 0.26
C THR A 416 37.84 -6.50 0.01
N ALA A 417 37.44 -6.90 -1.20
CA ALA A 417 37.19 -8.29 -1.59
C ALA A 417 37.41 -8.52 -3.09
N SER A 418 37.68 -9.75 -3.51
CA SER A 418 37.86 -10.20 -4.90
C SER A 418 36.60 -10.88 -5.46
N ALA A 419 35.47 -10.75 -4.79
CA ALA A 419 34.22 -11.29 -5.30
C ALA A 419 33.79 -10.49 -6.53
N GLU A 420 33.49 -11.17 -7.62
CA GLU A 420 32.92 -10.61 -8.86
C GLU A 420 31.52 -11.20 -9.12
N ALA A 421 30.85 -11.63 -8.06
CA ALA A 421 29.51 -12.18 -8.10
C ALA A 421 28.72 -11.68 -6.89
N ASP A 422 27.41 -11.55 -7.06
CA ASP A 422 26.52 -11.04 -6.02
C ASP A 422 26.63 -11.84 -4.72
N PHE A 423 26.71 -11.12 -3.60
CA PHE A 423 26.67 -11.73 -2.27
C PHE A 423 25.88 -10.86 -1.28
N THR A 424 25.53 -11.44 -0.14
CA THR A 424 24.74 -10.76 0.90
C THR A 424 25.48 -10.85 2.22
N LEU A 425 25.57 -9.69 2.90
CA LEU A 425 26.09 -9.57 4.25
C LEU A 425 24.93 -9.55 5.24
N ASP A 426 25.02 -10.36 6.29
CA ASP A 426 24.12 -10.30 7.42
C ASP A 426 24.69 -9.35 8.46
N VAL A 427 24.10 -8.16 8.56
CA VAL A 427 24.49 -7.14 9.54
C VAL A 427 23.58 -7.26 10.76
N THR A 428 24.15 -7.57 11.91
CA THR A 428 23.43 -7.71 13.18
C THR A 428 23.88 -6.63 14.16
N ALA A 429 22.95 -5.80 14.61
CA ALA A 429 23.18 -4.90 15.73
C ALA A 429 22.65 -5.57 17.01
N MET A 430 23.47 -5.60 18.06
CA MET A 430 23.15 -6.24 19.33
C MET A 430 23.34 -5.24 20.47
N SER A 431 22.27 -4.96 21.21
CA SER A 431 22.35 -4.30 22.50
C SER A 431 22.65 -5.34 23.57
N THR A 432 23.36 -4.94 24.63
CA THR A 432 23.59 -5.79 25.80
C THR A 432 23.51 -4.97 27.07
N GLU A 433 22.64 -5.42 27.97
CA GLU A 433 22.40 -4.84 29.28
C GLU A 433 23.60 -5.08 30.21
N ALA A 434 24.15 -4.01 30.77
CA ALA A 434 25.34 -4.07 31.62
C ALA A 434 25.10 -4.79 32.96
N GLN A 435 23.86 -4.76 33.48
CA GLN A 435 23.53 -5.25 34.81
C GLN A 435 23.39 -6.77 34.89
N ASN A 436 22.85 -7.39 33.82
CA ASN A 436 22.49 -8.80 33.81
C ASN A 436 22.99 -9.57 32.58
N GLY A 437 23.58 -8.88 31.59
CA GLY A 437 24.12 -9.48 30.38
C GLY A 437 23.06 -10.00 29.40
N GLN A 438 21.80 -9.62 29.55
CA GLN A 438 20.78 -9.87 28.54
C GLN A 438 21.09 -9.08 27.27
N SER A 439 20.71 -9.63 26.11
CA SER A 439 20.95 -9.00 24.82
C SER A 439 19.69 -9.05 23.96
N ALA A 440 19.47 -8.01 23.19
CA ALA A 440 18.49 -7.97 22.12
C ALA A 440 19.19 -7.62 20.80
N SER A 441 18.67 -8.08 19.68
CA SER A 441 19.31 -7.85 18.39
C SER A 441 18.33 -7.62 17.26
N VAL A 442 18.81 -6.91 16.23
CA VAL A 442 18.16 -6.78 14.93
C VAL A 442 19.17 -7.15 13.84
N THR A 443 18.73 -7.95 12.87
CA THR A 443 19.54 -8.34 11.72
C THR A 443 18.92 -7.81 10.44
N LYS A 444 19.74 -7.21 9.56
CA LYS A 444 19.36 -6.80 8.22
C LYS A 444 20.36 -7.33 7.19
N ALA A 445 19.84 -7.72 6.04
CA ALA A 445 20.65 -8.09 4.88
C ALA A 445 21.10 -6.83 4.13
N LEU A 446 22.40 -6.76 3.82
CA LEU A 446 23.00 -5.78 2.91
C LEU A 446 23.44 -6.55 1.67
N SER A 447 22.85 -6.25 0.51
CA SER A 447 23.22 -6.88 -0.76
C SER A 447 24.35 -6.10 -1.43
N VAL A 448 25.38 -6.82 -1.87
CA VAL A 448 26.42 -6.31 -2.77
C VAL A 448 26.19 -6.95 -4.14
N THR A 449 25.93 -6.14 -5.14
CA THR A 449 25.61 -6.58 -6.50
C THR A 449 26.62 -6.10 -7.51
N PHE A 450 26.99 -6.92 -8.48
CA PHE A 450 27.92 -6.59 -9.55
C PHE A 450 27.18 -6.44 -10.89
N THR A 451 27.62 -5.45 -11.67
CA THR A 451 27.17 -5.16 -13.03
C THR A 451 28.32 -5.39 -14.01
N ASP A 452 28.01 -5.51 -15.31
CA ASP A 452 29.00 -5.71 -16.38
C ASP A 452 29.80 -7.03 -16.29
N LEU A 453 29.12 -8.10 -15.87
CA LEU A 453 29.69 -9.46 -15.73
C LEU A 453 29.93 -10.20 -17.07
N GLY A 454 29.71 -9.54 -18.22
CA GLY A 454 30.08 -10.09 -19.52
C GLY A 454 31.56 -9.82 -19.81
N ASN A 455 32.09 -10.29 -20.94
CA ASN A 455 33.49 -10.07 -21.31
C ASN A 455 33.58 -9.26 -22.62
N ASN A 456 32.69 -8.30 -22.82
CA ASN A 456 32.66 -7.52 -24.06
C ASN A 456 33.47 -6.25 -23.85
N ASP A 457 34.71 -6.26 -24.33
CA ASP A 457 35.68 -5.24 -24.02
C ASP A 457 35.73 -4.14 -25.09
N ILE A 458 36.13 -2.95 -24.67
CA ILE A 458 36.52 -1.85 -25.57
C ILE A 458 38.00 -1.60 -25.37
N LEU A 459 38.79 -1.99 -26.36
CA LEU A 459 40.25 -1.91 -26.31
C LEU A 459 40.74 -0.94 -27.39
N ASP A 460 41.39 0.14 -26.99
CA ASP A 460 41.94 1.16 -27.89
C ASP A 460 43.46 1.20 -27.76
N GLY A 461 44.19 0.99 -28.85
CA GLY A 461 45.65 1.01 -28.91
C GLY A 461 46.27 2.39 -28.70
N GLY A 462 45.60 3.45 -29.15
CA GLY A 462 46.16 4.80 -29.16
C GLY A 462 47.15 5.04 -30.31
N ASP A 463 48.22 5.81 -30.07
CA ASP A 463 49.33 5.94 -31.02
C ASP A 463 50.42 4.94 -30.61
N GLY A 464 51.06 4.23 -31.53
CA GLY A 464 52.01 3.20 -31.11
C GLY A 464 52.38 2.19 -32.18
N ASN A 465 52.72 0.99 -31.74
CA ASN A 465 52.75 -0.23 -32.55
C ASN A 465 52.35 -1.30 -31.57
N ASP A 466 51.04 -1.51 -31.46
CA ASP A 466 50.41 -2.06 -30.29
C ASP A 466 50.05 -3.51 -30.52
N THR A 467 49.92 -4.25 -29.43
CA THR A 467 49.41 -5.62 -29.45
C THR A 467 48.15 -5.64 -28.62
N ILE A 468 47.02 -5.89 -29.28
CA ILE A 468 45.69 -5.86 -28.67
C ILE A 468 45.11 -7.27 -28.73
N THR A 469 44.49 -7.72 -27.65
CA THR A 469 43.84 -9.05 -27.55
C THR A 469 42.52 -8.91 -26.80
N GLY A 470 41.40 -9.19 -27.47
CA GLY A 470 40.03 -9.14 -26.91
C GLY A 470 39.68 -10.32 -25.99
N ASP A 471 40.17 -11.51 -26.34
CA ASP A 471 40.01 -12.77 -25.58
C ASP A 471 38.67 -13.49 -25.80
N THR A 472 37.66 -13.29 -24.96
CA THR A 472 36.36 -13.94 -25.16
C THR A 472 35.29 -12.88 -25.03
N GLY A 473 34.27 -12.89 -25.86
CA GLY A 473 33.23 -11.87 -25.81
C GLY A 473 33.04 -11.26 -27.18
N ASN A 474 32.17 -10.25 -27.26
CA ASN A 474 32.02 -9.48 -28.49
C ASN A 474 32.71 -8.14 -28.27
N ASP A 475 33.95 -8.05 -28.71
CA ASP A 475 34.84 -6.95 -28.37
C ASP A 475 34.84 -5.87 -29.45
N THR A 476 35.12 -4.64 -29.02
CA THR A 476 35.41 -3.53 -29.92
C THR A 476 36.89 -3.19 -29.81
N LEU A 477 37.62 -3.43 -30.89
CA LEU A 477 39.07 -3.30 -30.94
C LEU A 477 39.43 -2.14 -31.88
N ILE A 478 39.96 -1.07 -31.30
CA ILE A 478 40.44 0.12 -31.99
C ILE A 478 41.96 0.05 -32.00
N ASP A 479 42.56 -0.09 -33.18
CA ASP A 479 44.02 -0.18 -33.32
C ASP A 479 44.73 1.17 -33.15
N GLY A 480 44.13 2.25 -33.65
CA GLY A 480 44.67 3.60 -33.55
C GLY A 480 45.70 3.93 -34.63
N ALA A 481 46.85 4.47 -34.28
CA ALA A 481 47.90 4.81 -35.23
C ALA A 481 49.14 3.98 -34.99
N GLY A 482 49.68 3.30 -35.99
CA GLY A 482 50.80 2.42 -35.70
C GLY A 482 51.13 1.42 -36.77
N ASN A 483 51.77 0.33 -36.39
CA ASN A 483 51.63 -0.93 -37.12
C ASN A 483 51.29 -1.97 -36.07
N ASP A 484 50.02 -2.29 -35.98
CA ASP A 484 49.42 -2.92 -34.82
C ASP A 484 49.11 -4.38 -35.10
N ASN A 485 48.99 -5.18 -34.03
CA ASN A 485 48.64 -6.58 -34.09
C ASN A 485 47.45 -6.84 -33.18
N VAL A 486 46.28 -7.01 -33.79
CA VAL A 486 44.98 -7.01 -33.12
C VAL A 486 44.34 -8.39 -33.29
N GLN A 487 43.98 -9.00 -32.17
CA GLN A 487 43.36 -10.34 -32.10
C GLN A 487 42.03 -10.25 -31.35
N GLY A 488 40.94 -10.71 -31.98
CA GLY A 488 39.63 -10.87 -31.35
C GLY A 488 39.57 -12.10 -30.44
N ASN A 489 39.92 -13.24 -31.03
CA ASN A 489 39.80 -14.60 -30.50
C ASN A 489 38.37 -15.15 -30.55
N VAL A 490 37.62 -15.23 -29.44
CA VAL A 490 36.32 -15.92 -29.42
C VAL A 490 35.18 -14.93 -29.24
N GLY A 491 34.26 -14.93 -30.20
CA GLY A 491 33.03 -14.15 -30.18
C GLY A 491 32.95 -13.26 -31.41
N ASN A 492 31.97 -12.37 -31.46
CA ASN A 492 31.72 -11.56 -32.64
C ASN A 492 32.36 -10.18 -32.45
N ASP A 493 33.57 -10.02 -32.95
CA ASP A 493 34.39 -8.84 -32.68
C ASP A 493 34.27 -7.80 -33.78
N THR A 494 34.44 -6.53 -33.40
CA THR A 494 34.46 -5.40 -34.32
C THR A 494 35.82 -4.70 -34.25
N PHE A 495 36.51 -4.66 -35.38
CA PHE A 495 37.79 -4.00 -35.56
C PHE A 495 37.58 -2.64 -36.21
N ILE A 496 37.81 -1.56 -35.47
CA ILE A 496 37.78 -0.20 -35.99
C ILE A 496 39.16 0.09 -36.55
N VAL A 497 39.25 0.27 -37.87
CA VAL A 497 40.54 0.34 -38.58
C VAL A 497 41.11 1.76 -38.58
N GLY A 498 42.32 1.87 -38.07
CA GLY A 498 43.12 3.08 -37.91
C GLY A 498 44.17 3.22 -38.99
N SER A 499 45.26 3.93 -38.69
CA SER A 499 46.32 4.22 -39.65
C SER A 499 47.54 3.37 -39.40
N GLY A 500 48.00 2.59 -40.39
CA GLY A 500 49.16 1.74 -40.14
C GLY A 500 49.48 0.74 -41.23
N ASN A 501 50.10 -0.36 -40.85
CA ASN A 501 50.13 -1.56 -41.70
C ASN A 501 49.91 -2.72 -40.75
N ASP A 502 48.64 -3.03 -40.55
CA ASP A 502 48.22 -3.71 -39.34
C ASP A 502 47.94 -5.18 -39.63
N ILE A 503 47.76 -5.95 -38.57
CA ILE A 503 47.35 -7.35 -38.64
C ILE A 503 46.10 -7.51 -37.80
N TYR A 504 45.00 -7.91 -38.43
CA TYR A 504 43.74 -8.24 -37.78
C TYR A 504 43.49 -9.74 -37.92
N ASP A 505 43.16 -10.38 -36.79
CA ASP A 505 42.74 -11.78 -36.72
C ASP A 505 41.47 -11.86 -35.85
N GLY A 506 40.31 -12.10 -36.48
CA GLY A 506 39.02 -12.18 -35.79
C GLY A 506 38.95 -13.39 -34.88
N GLY A 507 39.10 -14.57 -35.45
CA GLY A 507 39.21 -15.83 -34.73
C GLY A 507 37.96 -16.70 -34.92
N ASP A 508 37.39 -17.17 -33.81
CA ASP A 508 36.15 -17.94 -33.80
C ASP A 508 34.97 -17.01 -33.58
N GLY A 509 34.15 -16.79 -34.59
CA GLY A 509 32.94 -15.99 -34.46
C GLY A 509 32.50 -15.41 -35.78
N PHE A 510 31.70 -14.34 -35.73
CA PHE A 510 31.43 -13.49 -36.88
C PHE A 510 32.11 -12.15 -36.63
N ASP A 511 33.20 -11.90 -37.33
CA ASP A 511 34.08 -10.77 -37.05
C ASP A 511 33.99 -9.71 -38.15
N THR A 512 33.93 -8.44 -37.74
CA THR A 512 33.69 -7.32 -38.64
C THR A 512 34.88 -6.36 -38.67
N LEU A 513 35.33 -6.05 -39.88
CA LEU A 513 36.35 -5.03 -40.13
C LEU A 513 35.69 -3.74 -40.61
N ASP A 514 35.76 -2.69 -39.79
CA ASP A 514 35.05 -1.42 -39.98
C ASP A 514 35.96 -0.33 -40.55
N PHE A 515 35.74 0.02 -41.83
CA PHE A 515 36.40 1.14 -42.50
C PHE A 515 35.50 2.38 -42.66
N SER A 516 34.36 2.45 -41.97
CA SER A 516 33.43 3.59 -42.09
C SER A 516 34.09 4.94 -41.76
N GLY A 517 35.10 4.93 -40.88
CA GLY A 517 35.93 6.09 -40.53
C GLY A 517 37.02 6.46 -41.56
N ALA A 518 37.27 5.63 -42.58
CA ALA A 518 38.36 5.83 -43.52
C ALA A 518 38.14 7.09 -44.40
N MET A 519 39.21 7.88 -44.58
CA MET A 519 39.16 9.15 -45.32
C MET A 519 39.44 8.98 -46.83
N SER A 520 39.47 7.74 -47.33
CA SER A 520 39.74 7.40 -48.72
C SER A 520 39.14 6.05 -49.08
N SER A 521 39.02 5.77 -50.38
CA SER A 521 38.55 4.46 -50.85
C SER A 521 39.41 3.32 -50.33
N VAL A 522 38.75 2.25 -49.90
CA VAL A 522 39.34 1.03 -49.37
C VAL A 522 39.29 -0.10 -50.39
N ARG A 523 40.25 -1.02 -50.26
CA ARG A 523 40.28 -2.28 -50.98
C ARG A 523 40.49 -3.40 -49.98
N VAL A 524 39.51 -4.28 -49.86
CA VAL A 524 39.54 -5.43 -48.96
C VAL A 524 39.37 -6.70 -49.78
N ASN A 525 40.21 -7.71 -49.56
CA ASN A 525 40.09 -9.02 -50.18
C ASN A 525 40.37 -10.13 -49.16
N LEU A 526 39.31 -10.71 -48.61
CA LEU A 526 39.38 -11.70 -47.53
C LEU A 526 40.09 -12.98 -47.99
N SER A 527 39.79 -13.47 -49.20
CA SER A 527 40.47 -14.66 -49.77
C SER A 527 41.97 -14.48 -50.03
N ARG A 528 42.48 -13.24 -50.00
CA ARG A 528 43.91 -12.90 -50.10
C ARG A 528 44.53 -12.45 -48.78
N HIS A 529 43.75 -12.37 -47.70
CA HIS A 529 44.16 -11.85 -46.42
C HIS A 529 44.79 -10.45 -46.51
N HIS A 530 44.15 -9.55 -47.29
CA HIS A 530 44.69 -8.21 -47.54
C HIS A 530 43.61 -7.14 -47.51
N ALA A 531 43.86 -6.07 -46.77
CA ALA A 531 43.09 -4.83 -46.80
C ALA A 531 44.03 -3.63 -47.03
N SER A 532 43.53 -2.54 -47.61
CA SER A 532 44.35 -1.34 -47.81
C SER A 532 43.54 -0.10 -48.16
N SER A 533 44.04 1.07 -47.76
CA SER A 533 43.59 2.38 -48.24
C SER A 533 44.72 3.42 -48.16
N LEU A 534 44.47 4.67 -48.59
CA LEU A 534 45.46 5.74 -48.40
C LEU A 534 45.50 6.27 -46.97
N SER A 535 44.41 6.12 -46.21
CA SER A 535 44.29 6.60 -44.83
C SER A 535 44.67 5.54 -43.79
N THR A 536 44.48 4.27 -44.12
CA THR A 536 44.69 3.13 -43.20
C THR A 536 45.94 2.32 -43.52
N GLY A 537 46.48 2.45 -44.74
CA GLY A 537 47.72 1.80 -45.16
C GLY A 537 47.50 0.42 -45.77
N SER A 538 48.33 -0.58 -45.42
CA SER A 538 48.32 -1.91 -46.07
C SER A 538 48.38 -3.05 -45.06
N ASP A 539 47.23 -3.66 -44.86
CA ASP A 539 46.93 -4.48 -43.69
C ASP A 539 46.72 -5.94 -44.08
N LYS A 540 46.87 -6.82 -43.10
CA LYS A 540 46.56 -8.25 -43.25
C LYS A 540 45.33 -8.58 -42.42
N VAL A 541 44.47 -9.41 -42.99
CA VAL A 541 43.17 -9.75 -42.41
C VAL A 541 42.96 -11.26 -42.41
N TYR A 542 42.63 -11.83 -41.26
CA TYR A 542 42.42 -13.26 -41.06
C TYR A 542 41.14 -13.48 -40.26
N ALA A 543 40.39 -14.54 -40.61
CA ALA A 543 39.14 -14.91 -39.94
C ALA A 543 38.21 -13.71 -39.74
N ILE A 544 37.87 -13.03 -40.85
CA ILE A 544 36.95 -11.90 -40.89
C ILE A 544 35.87 -12.27 -41.89
N GLU A 545 34.61 -12.11 -41.53
CA GLU A 545 33.45 -12.39 -42.39
C GLU A 545 32.67 -11.13 -42.73
N GLY A 546 32.80 -10.07 -41.90
CA GLY A 546 32.14 -8.79 -42.04
C GLY A 546 33.08 -7.68 -42.55
N ILE A 547 32.61 -6.88 -43.50
CA ILE A 547 33.29 -5.68 -43.98
C ILE A 547 32.30 -4.52 -43.99
N LEU A 548 32.65 -3.41 -43.34
CA LEU A 548 31.98 -2.13 -43.53
C LEU A 548 32.89 -1.22 -44.34
N GLY A 549 32.40 -0.80 -45.50
CA GLY A 549 33.07 0.12 -46.41
C GLY A 549 33.14 1.55 -45.87
N SER A 550 33.86 2.38 -46.61
CA SER A 550 34.02 3.81 -46.36
C SER A 550 32.91 4.61 -47.06
N SER A 551 32.97 5.94 -46.98
CA SER A 551 32.09 6.82 -47.78
C SER A 551 32.66 7.13 -49.18
N TRP A 552 33.52 6.28 -49.72
CA TRP A 552 34.21 6.46 -50.99
C TRP A 552 34.10 5.21 -51.87
N ASN A 553 34.48 5.34 -53.14
CA ASN A 553 34.37 4.25 -54.12
C ASN A 553 35.29 3.05 -53.82
N ASP A 554 34.72 2.02 -53.21
CA ASP A 554 35.42 0.91 -52.60
C ASP A 554 35.51 -0.33 -53.48
N LYS A 555 36.40 -1.24 -53.09
CA LYS A 555 36.60 -2.54 -53.77
C LYS A 555 36.68 -3.65 -52.75
N LEU A 556 35.53 -4.25 -52.48
CA LEU A 556 35.33 -5.21 -51.41
C LEU A 556 35.13 -6.60 -52.01
N TYR A 557 35.91 -7.56 -51.55
CA TYR A 557 35.87 -8.95 -52.03
C TYR A 557 35.86 -9.88 -50.82
N GLY A 558 34.82 -10.70 -50.70
CA GLY A 558 34.75 -11.77 -49.73
C GLY A 558 35.60 -12.97 -50.10
N ASP A 559 35.30 -14.10 -49.48
CA ASP A 559 36.01 -15.36 -49.64
C ASP A 559 35.10 -16.54 -50.02
N SER A 560 35.18 -17.65 -49.29
CA SER A 560 34.38 -18.85 -49.53
C SER A 560 33.41 -19.18 -48.40
N GLY A 561 33.45 -18.39 -47.32
CA GLY A 561 32.46 -18.43 -46.24
C GLY A 561 31.29 -17.50 -46.53
N ASP A 562 30.31 -17.50 -45.62
CA ASP A 562 29.16 -16.62 -45.70
C ASP A 562 29.59 -15.22 -45.22
N ASN A 563 29.70 -14.25 -46.14
CA ASN A 563 30.22 -12.91 -45.84
C ASN A 563 29.11 -11.85 -45.73
N PHE A 564 29.32 -10.86 -44.86
CA PHE A 564 28.53 -9.63 -44.85
C PHE A 564 29.40 -8.50 -45.38
N ILE A 565 28.95 -7.83 -46.44
CA ILE A 565 29.70 -6.73 -47.05
C ILE A 565 28.77 -5.56 -47.25
N ASP A 566 29.05 -4.45 -46.58
CA ASP A 566 28.40 -3.16 -46.78
C ASP A 566 29.36 -2.21 -47.51
N GLY A 567 28.97 -1.72 -48.69
CA GLY A 567 29.74 -0.76 -49.48
C GLY A 567 29.79 0.63 -48.85
N GLY A 568 28.74 1.01 -48.13
CA GLY A 568 28.60 2.35 -47.57
C GLY A 568 28.09 3.36 -48.60
N ALA A 569 28.86 4.41 -48.86
CA ALA A 569 28.52 5.40 -49.86
C ALA A 569 29.65 5.52 -50.87
N GLY A 570 29.34 5.83 -52.12
CA GLY A 570 30.31 5.80 -53.20
C GLY A 570 29.84 4.88 -54.32
N ASN A 571 30.63 4.82 -55.40
CA ASN A 571 30.38 3.86 -56.46
C ASN A 571 31.26 2.64 -56.22
N ASP A 572 30.69 1.62 -55.58
CA ASP A 572 31.42 0.52 -55.00
C ASP A 572 31.49 -0.68 -55.95
N THR A 573 32.52 -1.50 -55.76
CA THR A 573 32.64 -2.79 -56.44
C THR A 573 32.70 -3.88 -55.38
N ILE A 574 31.61 -4.62 -55.28
CA ILE A 574 31.43 -5.69 -54.30
C ILE A 574 31.44 -7.04 -55.01
N ASN A 575 32.19 -7.99 -54.45
CA ASN A 575 32.10 -9.39 -54.83
C ASN A 575 31.99 -10.26 -53.58
N GLY A 576 30.87 -10.96 -53.41
CA GLY A 576 30.63 -11.85 -52.26
C GLY A 576 31.62 -13.01 -52.24
N GLY A 577 31.51 -13.92 -53.21
CA GLY A 577 32.48 -14.99 -53.38
C GLY A 577 31.80 -16.33 -53.51
N SER A 578 32.18 -17.29 -52.68
CA SER A 578 31.34 -18.48 -52.50
C SER A 578 30.78 -18.44 -51.09
N GLY A 579 29.61 -19.01 -50.85
CA GLY A 579 28.94 -18.87 -49.54
C GLY A 579 27.63 -18.16 -49.72
N ASN A 580 26.77 -18.16 -48.71
CA ASN A 580 25.53 -17.40 -48.73
C ASN A 580 25.82 -16.00 -48.21
N ASP A 581 26.05 -15.07 -49.10
CA ASP A 581 26.52 -13.74 -48.76
C ASP A 581 25.36 -12.76 -48.53
N THR A 582 25.57 -11.78 -47.65
CA THR A 582 24.72 -10.60 -47.55
C THR A 582 25.50 -9.39 -48.06
N LEU A 583 25.05 -8.81 -49.17
CA LEU A 583 25.73 -7.72 -49.85
C LEU A 583 24.86 -6.47 -49.87
N ILE A 584 25.41 -5.34 -49.43
CA ILE A 584 24.74 -4.05 -49.42
C ILE A 584 25.60 -3.09 -50.26
N GLY A 585 25.05 -2.56 -51.36
CA GLY A 585 25.72 -1.56 -52.21
C GLY A 585 25.79 -0.22 -51.50
N GLY A 586 24.61 0.35 -51.23
CA GLY A 586 24.47 1.57 -50.45
C GLY A 586 24.15 2.77 -51.33
N ASP A 587 24.72 3.95 -51.03
CA ASP A 587 24.48 5.16 -51.82
C ASP A 587 25.51 5.26 -52.96
N GLY A 588 25.08 5.15 -54.22
CA GLY A 588 25.90 5.41 -55.40
C GLY A 588 25.62 4.40 -56.51
N ASN A 589 26.42 4.44 -57.58
CA ASN A 589 26.25 3.54 -58.71
C ASN A 589 27.17 2.33 -58.55
N ASP A 590 26.63 1.25 -58.03
CA ASP A 590 27.38 0.11 -57.55
C ASP A 590 27.48 -1.02 -58.57
N ARG A 591 28.53 -1.81 -58.39
CA ARG A 591 28.75 -3.05 -59.14
C ARG A 591 28.85 -4.21 -58.16
N ILE A 592 27.76 -4.95 -58.04
CA ILE A 592 27.64 -6.07 -57.10
C ILE A 592 27.65 -7.38 -57.87
N GLY A 593 28.46 -8.34 -57.40
CA GLY A 593 28.47 -9.70 -57.92
C GLY A 593 28.60 -10.74 -56.82
N ALA A 594 27.53 -11.49 -56.51
CA ALA A 594 27.53 -12.40 -55.37
C ALA A 594 28.19 -13.76 -55.66
N SER A 595 28.24 -14.16 -56.93
CA SER A 595 28.96 -15.32 -57.48
C SER A 595 28.27 -16.66 -57.24
N THR A 596 28.46 -17.36 -56.11
CA THR A 596 27.83 -18.67 -55.87
C THR A 596 27.35 -18.83 -54.42
N GLY A 597 26.14 -19.32 -54.24
CA GLY A 597 25.50 -19.42 -52.94
C GLY A 597 24.07 -18.94 -53.05
N ASN A 598 23.31 -18.99 -51.96
CA ASN A 598 21.99 -18.37 -51.92
C ASN A 598 22.16 -16.99 -51.29
N ASP A 599 22.33 -15.98 -52.13
CA ASP A 599 22.79 -14.67 -51.70
C ASP A 599 21.62 -13.71 -51.44
N VAL A 600 21.82 -12.78 -50.51
CA VAL A 600 20.90 -11.68 -50.23
C VAL A 600 21.56 -10.36 -50.60
N ILE A 601 20.96 -9.63 -51.52
CA ILE A 601 21.54 -8.41 -52.08
C ILE A 601 20.60 -7.24 -51.90
N TYR A 602 21.11 -6.15 -51.33
CA TYR A 602 20.47 -4.84 -51.29
C TYR A 602 21.34 -3.91 -52.14
N ASP A 603 20.86 -3.46 -53.29
CA ASP A 603 21.65 -2.58 -54.17
C ASP A 603 21.73 -1.14 -53.63
N GLY A 604 20.62 -0.59 -53.16
CA GLY A 604 20.59 0.73 -52.53
C GLY A 604 20.12 1.84 -53.46
N ALA A 605 20.84 2.95 -53.55
CA ALA A 605 20.42 4.13 -54.31
C ALA A 605 21.44 4.52 -55.37
N GLY A 606 21.04 4.52 -56.63
CA GLY A 606 21.89 4.93 -57.75
C GLY A 606 21.59 4.09 -58.98
N ASP A 607 22.34 4.26 -60.06
CA ASP A 607 22.17 3.39 -61.24
C ASP A 607 23.09 2.16 -61.10
N ASP A 608 22.54 1.06 -60.60
CA ASP A 608 23.27 -0.11 -60.13
C ASP A 608 23.36 -1.25 -61.15
N ARG A 609 24.37 -2.10 -60.95
CA ARG A 609 24.53 -3.34 -61.70
C ARG A 609 24.81 -4.52 -60.78
N VAL A 610 23.81 -5.38 -60.66
CA VAL A 610 23.82 -6.56 -59.81
C VAL A 610 23.87 -7.83 -60.65
N ASN A 611 24.74 -8.77 -60.26
CA ASN A 611 24.76 -10.13 -60.77
C ASN A 611 24.78 -11.10 -59.60
N ALA A 612 23.63 -11.69 -59.27
CA ALA A 612 23.48 -12.56 -58.10
C ALA A 612 24.30 -13.85 -58.28
N GLY A 613 24.06 -14.59 -59.36
CA GLY A 613 25.03 -15.56 -59.87
C GLY A 613 24.48 -16.97 -59.96
N SER A 614 24.71 -17.81 -58.96
CA SER A 614 24.25 -19.20 -58.95
C SER A 614 23.84 -19.63 -57.56
N GLY A 615 22.65 -20.18 -57.46
CA GLY A 615 21.94 -20.47 -56.22
C GLY A 615 20.58 -19.82 -56.27
N ASP A 616 19.80 -19.94 -55.21
CA ASP A 616 18.47 -19.33 -55.14
C ASP A 616 18.61 -17.96 -54.46
N ASP A 617 18.81 -16.92 -55.26
CA ASP A 617 19.20 -15.60 -54.79
C ASP A 617 18.00 -14.67 -54.52
N VAL A 618 18.18 -13.71 -53.62
CA VAL A 618 17.21 -12.63 -53.35
C VAL A 618 17.87 -11.29 -53.59
N VAL A 619 17.31 -10.51 -54.52
CA VAL A 619 17.72 -9.13 -54.78
C VAL A 619 16.60 -8.19 -54.39
N PHE A 620 16.86 -7.36 -53.37
CA PHE A 620 16.02 -6.23 -53.01
C PHE A 620 16.39 -5.05 -53.90
N ALA A 621 15.43 -4.61 -54.71
CA ALA A 621 15.61 -3.56 -55.68
C ALA A 621 15.43 -2.18 -55.03
N GLY A 622 16.43 -1.33 -55.23
CA GLY A 622 16.51 0.02 -54.72
C GLY A 622 16.14 1.08 -55.75
N SER A 623 16.46 2.34 -55.45
CA SER A 623 16.09 3.45 -56.33
C SER A 623 17.15 3.66 -57.39
N GLY A 624 16.77 3.76 -58.67
CA GLY A 624 17.83 3.79 -59.66
C GLY A 624 17.37 3.67 -61.10
N LYS A 625 18.24 3.15 -61.94
CA LYS A 625 17.92 2.63 -63.28
C LYS A 625 18.78 1.41 -63.46
N ASP A 626 18.30 0.32 -62.92
CA ASP A 626 19.20 -0.74 -62.51
C ASP A 626 19.23 -1.88 -63.50
N ILE A 627 20.30 -2.67 -63.43
CA ILE A 627 20.49 -3.85 -64.27
C ILE A 627 20.75 -5.06 -63.38
N TYR A 628 19.76 -5.93 -63.29
CA TYR A 628 19.79 -7.15 -62.50
C TYR A 628 20.01 -8.40 -63.37
N TYR A 629 20.85 -9.31 -62.89
CA TYR A 629 21.02 -10.65 -63.44
C TYR A 629 20.89 -11.65 -62.29
N GLY A 630 19.82 -12.45 -62.24
CA GLY A 630 19.62 -13.47 -61.20
C GLY A 630 20.59 -14.62 -61.41
N GLY A 631 20.49 -15.27 -62.56
CA GLY A 631 21.53 -16.19 -63.04
C GLY A 631 21.04 -17.62 -63.12
N LYS A 632 21.56 -18.50 -62.25
CA LYS A 632 21.10 -19.89 -62.21
C LYS A 632 20.50 -20.18 -60.84
N GLY A 633 19.23 -20.59 -60.83
CA GLY A 633 18.56 -21.05 -59.63
C GLY A 633 17.10 -20.66 -59.73
N LEU A 634 16.45 -20.52 -58.59
CA LEU A 634 15.16 -19.85 -58.46
C LEU A 634 15.37 -18.48 -57.84
N ASP A 635 15.56 -17.48 -58.69
CA ASP A 635 15.98 -16.16 -58.24
C ASP A 635 14.76 -15.24 -58.01
N THR A 636 14.83 -14.45 -56.94
CA THR A 636 13.79 -13.49 -56.52
C THR A 636 14.26 -12.06 -56.76
N LEU A 637 13.45 -11.28 -57.48
CA LEU A 637 13.58 -9.83 -57.55
C LEU A 637 12.46 -9.18 -56.74
N ASP A 638 12.83 -8.46 -55.70
CA ASP A 638 11.93 -7.98 -54.65
C ASP A 638 11.84 -6.45 -54.65
N TYR A 639 10.66 -5.92 -54.95
CA TYR A 639 10.34 -4.48 -54.95
C TYR A 639 9.53 -4.05 -53.71
N SER A 640 9.54 -4.83 -52.63
CA SER A 640 8.73 -4.53 -51.44
C SER A 640 9.10 -3.21 -50.76
N PHE A 641 10.30 -2.68 -51.00
CA PHE A 641 10.73 -1.37 -50.51
C PHE A 641 10.40 -0.19 -51.44
N ALA A 642 9.83 -0.43 -52.62
CA ALA A 642 9.42 0.62 -53.53
C ALA A 642 8.31 1.49 -52.91
N ASP A 643 8.41 2.81 -53.09
CA ASP A 643 7.49 3.79 -52.50
C ASP A 643 6.31 4.14 -53.42
N VAL A 644 6.14 3.39 -54.51
CA VAL A 644 5.09 3.51 -55.53
C VAL A 644 4.77 2.15 -56.13
N GLY A 645 3.60 2.03 -56.77
CA GLY A 645 3.22 0.82 -57.51
C GLY A 645 4.16 0.54 -58.69
N VAL A 646 4.55 -0.72 -58.83
CA VAL A 646 5.50 -1.21 -59.84
C VAL A 646 4.78 -1.99 -60.93
N THR A 647 5.23 -1.82 -62.16
CA THR A 647 4.81 -2.64 -63.29
C THR A 647 5.97 -3.52 -63.73
N ILE A 648 5.87 -4.83 -63.50
CA ILE A 648 6.88 -5.83 -63.86
C ILE A 648 6.44 -6.55 -65.13
N ASP A 649 7.27 -6.48 -66.18
CA ASP A 649 7.06 -7.22 -67.44
C ASP A 649 8.15 -8.27 -67.62
N ALA A 650 7.86 -9.49 -67.14
CA ALA A 650 8.76 -10.64 -67.21
C ALA A 650 9.07 -11.06 -68.66
N GLY A 651 8.12 -10.88 -69.59
CA GLY A 651 8.31 -11.17 -71.01
C GLY A 651 9.21 -10.17 -71.75
N ARG A 652 9.23 -8.91 -71.30
CA ARG A 652 10.13 -7.86 -71.84
C ARG A 652 11.40 -7.65 -71.04
N HIS A 653 11.47 -8.23 -69.84
CA HIS A 653 12.57 -8.07 -68.90
C HIS A 653 12.78 -6.62 -68.45
N THR A 654 11.68 -5.95 -68.12
CA THR A 654 11.68 -4.52 -67.75
C THR A 654 10.72 -4.25 -66.60
N THR A 655 11.06 -3.28 -65.77
CA THR A 655 10.12 -2.65 -64.83
C THR A 655 9.79 -1.22 -65.27
N THR A 656 8.62 -0.72 -64.87
CA THR A 656 8.22 0.69 -64.99
C THR A 656 7.40 1.09 -63.76
N GLY A 657 7.19 2.38 -63.50
CA GLY A 657 6.49 2.86 -62.30
C GLY A 657 7.45 3.24 -61.17
N PHE A 658 8.52 2.47 -60.99
CA PHE A 658 9.66 2.75 -60.11
C PHE A 658 10.94 2.49 -60.92
N ALA A 659 11.90 3.43 -60.89
CA ALA A 659 13.27 3.33 -61.45
C ALA A 659 13.42 3.09 -62.99
N ASN A 660 12.62 2.21 -63.61
CA ASN A 660 12.67 1.70 -64.99
C ASN A 660 13.84 0.75 -65.26
N ASP A 661 13.88 -0.33 -64.50
CA ASP A 661 15.00 -1.27 -64.47
C ASP A 661 14.92 -2.31 -65.58
N ARG A 662 16.02 -3.05 -65.70
CA ARG A 662 16.13 -4.22 -66.56
C ARG A 662 16.61 -5.39 -65.75
N PHE A 663 16.01 -6.55 -65.97
CA PHE A 663 16.41 -7.77 -65.27
C PHE A 663 16.62 -8.92 -66.26
N SER A 664 17.12 -10.06 -65.80
CA SER A 664 17.06 -11.33 -66.55
C SER A 664 17.41 -12.49 -65.63
N GLY A 665 16.87 -13.68 -65.93
CA GLY A 665 17.10 -14.87 -65.12
C GLY A 665 16.53 -14.76 -63.71
N PHE A 666 15.32 -14.21 -63.59
CA PHE A 666 14.52 -14.21 -62.36
C PHE A 666 13.21 -14.93 -62.66
N GLU A 667 12.80 -15.80 -61.74
CA GLU A 667 11.59 -16.61 -61.85
C GLU A 667 10.54 -16.17 -60.82
N LYS A 668 10.95 -15.46 -59.77
CA LYS A 668 10.08 -14.94 -58.72
C LYS A 668 10.18 -13.42 -58.61
N PHE A 669 9.03 -12.77 -58.47
CA PHE A 669 8.91 -11.32 -58.35
C PHE A 669 8.00 -10.97 -57.18
N VAL A 670 8.41 -9.98 -56.40
CA VAL A 670 7.63 -9.42 -55.29
C VAL A 670 7.34 -7.96 -55.58
N GLY A 671 6.08 -7.57 -55.45
CA GLY A 671 5.58 -6.21 -55.60
C GLY A 671 5.86 -5.32 -54.39
N SER A 672 5.38 -4.09 -54.51
CA SER A 672 5.43 -3.05 -53.49
C SER A 672 4.25 -3.19 -52.51
N ALA A 673 4.04 -2.16 -51.68
CA ALA A 673 2.84 -2.05 -50.84
C ALA A 673 1.69 -1.28 -51.53
N PHE A 674 1.79 -1.02 -52.83
CA PHE A 674 0.87 -0.22 -53.63
C PHE A 674 0.30 -1.03 -54.80
N ASP A 675 -0.69 -0.48 -55.50
CA ASP A 675 -1.30 -1.12 -56.67
C ASP A 675 -0.25 -1.44 -57.77
N ASP A 676 0.11 -2.72 -57.86
CA ASP A 676 1.14 -3.22 -58.77
C ASP A 676 0.53 -3.85 -60.04
N THR A 677 1.36 -4.07 -61.05
CA THR A 677 0.97 -4.75 -62.28
C THR A 677 2.02 -5.76 -62.71
N PHE A 678 1.63 -7.03 -62.79
CA PHE A 678 2.49 -8.14 -63.20
C PHE A 678 2.08 -8.66 -64.58
N LEU A 679 3.02 -8.63 -65.52
CA LEU A 679 2.90 -9.19 -66.85
C LEU A 679 3.89 -10.34 -66.99
N GLY A 680 3.38 -11.57 -66.98
CA GLY A 680 4.17 -12.79 -67.08
C GLY A 680 4.73 -13.06 -68.48
N SER A 681 5.42 -14.19 -68.61
CA SER A 681 6.21 -14.54 -69.78
C SER A 681 5.63 -15.76 -70.52
N SER A 682 6.49 -16.60 -71.08
CA SER A 682 6.09 -17.94 -71.57
C SER A 682 6.64 -19.06 -70.70
N SER A 683 7.38 -18.69 -69.65
CA SER A 683 7.97 -19.56 -68.64
C SER A 683 6.99 -19.73 -67.47
N THR A 684 7.36 -20.51 -66.47
CA THR A 684 6.64 -20.51 -65.19
C THR A 684 7.19 -19.38 -64.34
N ASP A 685 6.34 -18.44 -63.98
CA ASP A 685 6.67 -17.28 -63.16
C ASP A 685 5.94 -17.37 -61.80
N THR A 686 6.53 -16.81 -60.75
CA THR A 686 5.88 -16.62 -59.44
C THR A 686 5.78 -15.14 -59.13
N PHE A 687 4.56 -14.65 -58.89
CA PHE A 687 4.30 -13.25 -58.54
C PHE A 687 3.64 -13.15 -57.16
N ILE A 688 4.15 -12.24 -56.34
CA ILE A 688 3.60 -11.89 -55.03
C ILE A 688 3.27 -10.40 -55.07
N GLY A 689 1.99 -10.06 -55.01
CA GLY A 689 1.50 -8.66 -55.06
C GLY A 689 1.88 -7.89 -53.82
N GLY A 690 1.40 -8.34 -52.66
CA GLY A 690 1.74 -7.73 -51.38
C GLY A 690 0.53 -7.02 -50.81
N SER A 691 0.58 -5.70 -50.68
CA SER A 691 -0.61 -4.90 -50.35
C SER A 691 -0.92 -4.00 -51.53
N GLY A 692 -2.19 -3.63 -51.73
CA GLY A 692 -2.59 -2.86 -52.91
C GLY A 692 -3.65 -3.60 -53.70
N ASN A 693 -4.26 -2.94 -54.68
CA ASN A 693 -5.15 -3.62 -55.62
C ASN A 693 -4.33 -4.02 -56.84
N ASP A 694 -3.80 -5.22 -56.81
CA ASP A 694 -2.79 -5.65 -57.77
C ASP A 694 -3.42 -6.25 -59.02
N THR A 695 -2.74 -6.12 -60.16
CA THR A 695 -3.20 -6.67 -61.44
C THR A 695 -2.22 -7.70 -61.97
N PHE A 696 -2.68 -8.94 -62.17
CA PHE A 696 -1.85 -10.06 -62.64
C PHE A 696 -2.30 -10.54 -64.01
N ARG A 697 -1.33 -10.77 -64.90
CA ARG A 697 -1.54 -11.43 -66.19
C ARG A 697 -0.35 -12.33 -66.51
N GLY A 698 -0.45 -13.62 -66.20
CA GLY A 698 0.63 -14.61 -66.42
C GLY A 698 1.07 -14.79 -67.87
N MET A 699 0.18 -14.52 -68.83
CA MET A 699 0.39 -14.89 -70.24
C MET A 699 0.45 -16.42 -70.41
N GLY A 700 1.57 -17.01 -70.82
CA GLY A 700 1.65 -18.46 -71.02
C GLY A 700 2.63 -19.08 -70.04
N GLY A 701 2.41 -20.34 -69.66
CA GLY A 701 3.16 -20.93 -68.56
C GLY A 701 2.21 -21.61 -67.61
N SER A 702 2.75 -22.16 -66.53
CA SER A 702 1.94 -22.50 -65.36
C SER A 702 2.45 -21.63 -64.24
N ASP A 703 1.80 -20.49 -64.04
CA ASP A 703 2.26 -19.45 -63.13
C ASP A 703 1.65 -19.59 -61.74
N LEU A 704 2.31 -18.99 -60.75
CA LEU A 704 1.80 -18.90 -59.38
C LEU A 704 1.61 -17.42 -59.02
N PHE A 705 0.40 -17.07 -58.60
CA PHE A 705 0.08 -15.73 -58.11
C PHE A 705 -0.34 -15.78 -56.63
N SER A 706 0.16 -14.84 -55.85
CA SER A 706 -0.37 -14.46 -54.54
C SER A 706 -0.75 -13.00 -54.62
N GLY A 707 -2.05 -12.69 -54.54
CA GLY A 707 -2.55 -11.31 -54.58
C GLY A 707 -2.16 -10.53 -53.33
N GLY A 708 -2.26 -11.17 -52.17
CA GLY A 708 -2.03 -10.54 -50.88
C GLY A 708 -3.25 -9.76 -50.39
N ALA A 709 -3.04 -8.54 -49.92
CA ALA A 709 -4.07 -7.72 -49.30
C ALA A 709 -4.59 -6.64 -50.26
N GLY A 710 -5.84 -6.75 -50.69
CA GLY A 710 -6.51 -5.74 -51.50
C GLY A 710 -7.66 -6.32 -52.29
N ASN A 711 -8.07 -5.63 -53.36
CA ASN A 711 -9.00 -6.17 -54.35
C ASN A 711 -8.24 -6.49 -55.64
N ASP A 712 -7.71 -7.69 -55.71
CA ASP A 712 -6.78 -8.05 -56.77
C ASP A 712 -7.50 -8.48 -58.04
N THR A 713 -6.90 -8.23 -59.20
CA THR A 713 -7.47 -8.55 -60.50
C THR A 713 -6.53 -9.48 -61.27
N PHE A 714 -7.03 -10.66 -61.61
CA PHE A 714 -6.31 -11.66 -62.40
C PHE A 714 -6.91 -11.72 -63.81
N GLU A 715 -6.12 -11.40 -64.82
CA GLU A 715 -6.57 -11.21 -66.21
C GLU A 715 -6.07 -12.32 -67.15
N TRP A 716 -6.94 -12.78 -68.05
CA TRP A 716 -6.55 -13.70 -69.13
C TRP A 716 -7.11 -13.28 -70.49
N ALA A 717 -6.36 -13.55 -71.55
CA ALA A 717 -6.87 -13.55 -72.93
C ALA A 717 -6.76 -14.93 -73.58
N VAL A 718 -7.51 -15.14 -74.67
CA VAL A 718 -7.50 -16.40 -75.44
C VAL A 718 -6.07 -16.83 -75.85
N LYS A 719 -5.22 -15.86 -76.19
CA LYS A 719 -3.82 -16.10 -76.61
C LYS A 719 -2.90 -16.53 -75.47
N ASP A 720 -3.32 -16.32 -74.22
CA ASP A 720 -2.57 -16.62 -73.00
C ASP A 720 -2.79 -18.11 -72.64
N VAL A 721 -3.97 -18.68 -72.98
CA VAL A 721 -4.32 -20.10 -72.77
C VAL A 721 -3.85 -21.02 -73.90
N VAL A 722 -3.94 -20.55 -75.15
CA VAL A 722 -3.62 -21.35 -76.34
C VAL A 722 -2.80 -20.59 -77.37
N SER A 723 -1.75 -21.24 -77.88
CA SER A 723 -1.00 -20.80 -79.08
C SER A 723 -1.28 -21.76 -80.24
N GLY A 724 -2.18 -21.35 -81.13
CA GLY A 724 -2.68 -22.21 -82.21
C GLY A 724 -3.52 -23.37 -81.68
N ARG A 725 -2.98 -24.60 -81.69
CA ARG A 725 -3.63 -25.80 -81.10
C ARG A 725 -2.96 -26.27 -79.81
N ARG A 726 -1.86 -25.64 -79.38
CA ARG A 726 -1.09 -26.02 -78.20
C ARG A 726 -1.67 -25.33 -76.97
N TYR A 727 -1.92 -26.11 -75.92
CA TYR A 727 -2.26 -25.64 -74.58
C TYR A 727 -0.99 -25.15 -73.88
N LEU A 728 -1.06 -23.97 -73.24
CA LEU A 728 0.11 -23.29 -72.67
C LEU A 728 0.33 -23.60 -71.19
N GLY A 729 -0.68 -24.10 -70.48
CA GLY A 729 -0.64 -24.38 -69.04
C GLY A 729 -1.86 -23.79 -68.36
N TYR A 730 -1.99 -24.03 -67.05
CA TYR A 730 -2.92 -23.33 -66.18
C TYR A 730 -2.14 -22.70 -65.03
N ASP A 731 -2.68 -21.61 -64.50
CA ASP A 731 -2.09 -20.85 -63.41
C ASP A 731 -2.67 -21.27 -62.05
N THR A 732 -2.05 -20.84 -60.96
CA THR A 732 -2.55 -21.06 -59.60
C THR A 732 -2.61 -19.74 -58.87
N ILE A 733 -3.72 -19.47 -58.17
CA ILE A 733 -3.84 -18.36 -57.22
C ILE A 733 -3.87 -18.97 -55.83
N SER A 734 -2.90 -18.62 -54.99
CA SER A 734 -2.70 -19.23 -53.66
C SER A 734 -3.61 -18.67 -52.56
N ASP A 735 -4.17 -17.47 -52.75
CA ASP A 735 -4.82 -16.70 -51.67
C ASP A 735 -6.11 -15.98 -52.12
N PHE A 736 -6.78 -16.49 -53.16
CA PHE A 736 -7.96 -15.84 -53.74
C PHE A 736 -9.08 -15.59 -52.72
N THR A 737 -9.41 -14.31 -52.52
CA THR A 737 -10.42 -13.83 -51.57
C THR A 737 -11.74 -13.49 -52.28
N PHE A 738 -12.76 -14.29 -51.98
CA PHE A 738 -14.07 -14.16 -52.59
C PHE A 738 -14.79 -12.86 -52.19
N GLY A 739 -15.28 -12.11 -53.20
CA GLY A 739 -15.95 -10.81 -53.04
C GLY A 739 -15.01 -9.60 -52.98
N SER A 740 -13.71 -9.82 -52.82
CA SER A 740 -12.65 -8.81 -52.92
C SER A 740 -11.98 -8.90 -54.29
N ASP A 741 -11.49 -10.10 -54.61
CA ASP A 741 -10.68 -10.35 -55.78
C ASP A 741 -11.53 -10.71 -57.00
N LYS A 742 -10.96 -10.48 -58.19
CA LYS A 742 -11.65 -10.59 -59.47
C LYS A 742 -10.87 -11.43 -60.47
N LEU A 743 -11.59 -12.33 -61.13
CA LEU A 743 -11.15 -12.99 -62.35
C LEU A 743 -11.69 -12.20 -63.56
N ASP A 744 -10.83 -11.53 -64.32
CA ASP A 744 -11.22 -10.83 -65.55
C ASP A 744 -11.08 -11.74 -66.77
N LEU A 745 -12.23 -12.13 -67.33
CA LEU A 745 -12.38 -12.95 -68.52
C LEU A 745 -13.08 -12.18 -69.65
N SER A 746 -13.08 -10.85 -69.61
CA SER A 746 -13.74 -9.99 -70.61
C SER A 746 -13.22 -10.20 -72.03
N ALA A 747 -11.97 -10.66 -72.16
CA ALA A 747 -11.38 -11.04 -73.43
C ALA A 747 -12.03 -12.30 -74.07
N PHE A 748 -12.76 -13.12 -73.31
CA PHE A 748 -13.43 -14.34 -73.79
C PHE A 748 -14.91 -14.09 -74.17
N SER A 749 -15.59 -13.20 -73.46
CA SER A 749 -17.06 -13.02 -73.57
C SER A 749 -17.53 -12.48 -74.92
N SER A 750 -16.73 -11.63 -75.57
CA SER A 750 -17.05 -11.05 -76.88
C SER A 750 -17.11 -12.09 -78.01
N THR A 751 -16.60 -13.31 -77.78
CA THR A 751 -16.51 -14.38 -78.79
C THR A 751 -17.33 -15.65 -78.50
N HIS A 752 -17.76 -15.92 -77.25
CA HIS A 752 -18.29 -17.26 -76.87
C HIS A 752 -19.60 -17.32 -76.02
N GLY A 753 -20.31 -16.21 -75.75
CA GLY A 753 -21.56 -16.24 -74.95
C GLY A 753 -21.29 -16.52 -73.45
N THR A 754 -22.28 -16.96 -72.64
CA THR A 754 -22.10 -17.20 -71.18
C THR A 754 -21.87 -18.67 -70.79
N ASN A 755 -21.86 -19.59 -71.76
CA ASN A 755 -21.82 -21.04 -71.53
C ASN A 755 -20.42 -21.65 -71.66
N PHE A 756 -19.38 -20.82 -71.73
CA PHE A 756 -18.00 -21.25 -71.96
C PHE A 756 -17.21 -21.50 -70.67
N LEU A 757 -17.72 -21.12 -69.50
CA LEU A 757 -17.00 -21.22 -68.24
C LEU A 757 -17.48 -22.44 -67.44
N HIS A 758 -16.54 -23.26 -66.99
CA HIS A 758 -16.77 -24.45 -66.17
C HIS A 758 -15.94 -24.39 -64.91
N MET A 759 -16.46 -24.98 -63.82
CA MET A 759 -15.74 -25.07 -62.55
C MET A 759 -15.87 -26.48 -61.97
N GLN A 760 -14.76 -27.02 -61.47
CA GLN A 760 -14.70 -28.31 -60.83
C GLN A 760 -13.95 -28.22 -59.52
N ASP A 761 -14.61 -28.59 -58.42
CA ASP A 761 -13.96 -28.73 -57.13
C ASP A 761 -13.04 -29.97 -57.12
N THR A 762 -11.82 -29.79 -56.62
CA THR A 762 -10.77 -30.82 -56.57
C THR A 762 -10.24 -30.94 -55.14
N ALA A 763 -9.29 -31.85 -54.91
CA ALA A 763 -8.65 -31.96 -53.60
C ALA A 763 -7.78 -30.75 -53.23
N SER A 764 -7.30 -29.99 -54.22
CA SER A 764 -6.37 -28.87 -54.03
C SER A 764 -7.05 -27.50 -54.11
N GLY A 765 -8.38 -27.46 -54.32
CA GLY A 765 -9.14 -26.24 -54.53
C GLY A 765 -10.06 -26.35 -55.75
N THR A 766 -10.54 -25.20 -56.25
CA THR A 766 -11.49 -25.16 -57.37
C THR A 766 -10.76 -24.87 -58.68
N MET A 767 -10.89 -25.77 -59.64
CA MET A 767 -10.39 -25.59 -61.00
C MET A 767 -11.38 -24.78 -61.83
N VAL A 768 -10.91 -23.70 -62.45
CA VAL A 768 -11.67 -22.89 -63.42
C VAL A 768 -11.18 -23.23 -64.82
N SER A 769 -12.11 -23.57 -65.71
CA SER A 769 -11.82 -23.99 -67.08
C SER A 769 -12.70 -23.24 -68.09
N VAL A 770 -12.17 -22.98 -69.28
CA VAL A 770 -12.87 -22.28 -70.37
C VAL A 770 -12.98 -23.12 -71.64
N GLU A 771 -14.11 -23.01 -72.35
CA GLU A 771 -14.29 -23.60 -73.67
C GLU A 771 -13.81 -22.64 -74.77
N ILE A 772 -12.87 -23.12 -75.58
CA ILE A 772 -12.37 -22.41 -76.77
C ILE A 772 -12.65 -23.30 -77.98
N GLY A 773 -13.62 -22.89 -78.82
CA GLY A 773 -14.11 -23.70 -79.93
C GLY A 773 -14.91 -24.92 -79.45
N SER A 774 -14.35 -26.13 -79.58
CA SER A 774 -15.00 -27.39 -79.17
C SER A 774 -14.22 -28.15 -78.10
N LYS A 775 -13.30 -27.47 -77.39
CA LYS A 775 -12.41 -28.05 -76.39
C LYS A 775 -12.44 -27.21 -75.12
N SER A 776 -12.38 -27.90 -73.99
CA SER A 776 -12.19 -27.29 -72.66
C SER A 776 -10.70 -27.20 -72.36
N TYR A 777 -10.29 -26.10 -71.75
CA TYR A 777 -8.93 -25.83 -71.28
C TYR A 777 -9.00 -25.35 -69.85
N ASP A 778 -8.16 -25.91 -68.97
CA ASP A 778 -8.04 -25.39 -67.61
C ASP A 778 -7.35 -24.02 -67.68
N LEU A 779 -7.80 -23.09 -66.83
CA LEU A 779 -7.32 -21.72 -66.83
C LEU A 779 -6.52 -21.45 -65.57
N VAL A 780 -7.18 -21.63 -64.41
CA VAL A 780 -6.60 -21.28 -63.13
C VAL A 780 -7.14 -22.15 -62.00
N MET A 781 -6.25 -22.58 -61.11
CA MET A 781 -6.57 -23.22 -59.85
C MET A 781 -6.71 -22.14 -58.77
N LEU A 782 -7.90 -22.03 -58.19
CA LEU A 782 -8.10 -21.28 -56.96
C LEU A 782 -7.76 -22.22 -55.81
N GLN A 783 -6.51 -22.14 -55.34
CA GLN A 783 -5.98 -23.07 -54.35
C GLN A 783 -6.74 -22.90 -53.02
N ASP A 784 -7.06 -24.03 -52.37
CA ASP A 784 -7.75 -24.08 -51.07
C ASP A 784 -9.13 -23.39 -51.02
N VAL A 785 -9.65 -22.93 -52.17
CA VAL A 785 -11.00 -22.41 -52.34
C VAL A 785 -11.93 -23.55 -52.79
N HIS A 786 -12.94 -23.88 -51.98
CA HIS A 786 -13.86 -25.00 -52.22
C HIS A 786 -15.33 -24.59 -52.27
N GLY A 787 -16.17 -25.41 -52.93
CA GLY A 787 -17.61 -25.20 -52.98
C GLY A 787 -18.09 -23.99 -53.80
N VAL A 788 -17.23 -23.41 -54.62
CA VAL A 788 -17.55 -22.25 -55.47
C VAL A 788 -18.17 -22.69 -56.80
N THR A 789 -19.18 -21.96 -57.26
CA THR A 789 -19.83 -22.14 -58.57
C THR A 789 -19.71 -20.88 -59.43
N VAL A 790 -19.90 -21.01 -60.74
CA VAL A 790 -19.94 -19.85 -61.65
C VAL A 790 -20.94 -18.80 -61.16
N LYS A 791 -22.14 -19.24 -60.74
CA LYS A 791 -23.18 -18.35 -60.21
C LYS A 791 -22.72 -17.58 -58.97
N SER A 792 -22.02 -18.24 -58.05
CA SER A 792 -21.56 -17.58 -56.83
C SER A 792 -20.51 -16.51 -57.15
N LEU A 793 -19.56 -16.75 -58.06
CA LEU A 793 -18.59 -15.73 -58.48
C LEU A 793 -19.27 -14.48 -59.07
N PHE A 794 -20.29 -14.67 -59.90
CA PHE A 794 -21.10 -13.56 -60.43
C PHE A 794 -21.84 -12.79 -59.34
N ASP A 795 -22.52 -13.50 -58.44
CA ASP A 795 -23.28 -12.86 -57.36
C ASP A 795 -22.37 -12.04 -56.43
N ALA A 796 -21.12 -12.48 -56.25
CA ALA A 796 -20.11 -11.80 -55.44
C ALA A 796 -19.37 -10.68 -56.16
N GLY A 797 -19.54 -10.52 -57.48
CA GLY A 797 -18.78 -9.55 -58.27
C GLY A 797 -17.31 -9.91 -58.50
N SER A 798 -16.92 -11.16 -58.20
CA SER A 798 -15.55 -11.69 -58.35
C SER A 798 -15.22 -12.20 -59.76
N ILE A 799 -16.09 -11.94 -60.73
CA ILE A 799 -15.85 -12.25 -62.13
C ILE A 799 -16.27 -11.09 -63.02
N ILE A 800 -15.39 -10.70 -63.94
CA ILE A 800 -15.66 -9.71 -64.98
C ILE A 800 -15.79 -10.47 -66.31
N LEU A 801 -16.95 -10.37 -66.96
CA LEU A 801 -17.21 -10.91 -68.31
C LEU A 801 -17.45 -9.79 -69.30
#